data_AF-A0A453JFP2-F1
#
_entry.id   AF-A0A453JFP2-F1
#
_cell.length_a   1.000
_cell.length_b   1.000
_cell.length_c   1.000
_cell.angle_alpha   90.00
_cell.angle_beta   90.00
_cell.angle_gamma   90.00
#
_symmetry.space_group_name_H-M   'P 1'
#
loop_
_entity.id
_entity.type
_entity.pdbx_description
1 polymer ?
#
loop_
_entity_poly.entity_id
_entity_poly.type
_entity_poly.pdbx_seq_one_letter_code
_entity_poly.pdbx_strand_id
1 'polypeptide(L)'
;GVLDNGTVAVKKLFGTVDLDEKKFSEEVRCLMKAKHKNIVRFLGYCSDTQGEMVDCEGKLVLADVRKRLLCFEYLPKGSLDKQITDASCGLEWSKRYQIISGICDGLYYLHQNHIVHLDLKPANILLHDNMMPKIADFGLSRCFDEKQSQTITSNMLGTIGYLAPEFYARRQITFKLDIYSLGMVIIEILTGEKGYADIDNVLERWRSRLDKSQEDKQLVQVRVCTEIAIECTDFNPAKRPDAHHIIDRLGATRNADEFATETEANSSSSVPKLAAVSPGPTICPENAMDNELKKSTEELFSMTDQIQCFSSMPDDSSNVQLDTGIRETTSDVEEALIIGRTEEKQKIVATLSESITPEVTILPIYGFGGIGKTTLAQLVFNDSQFAGYSRVWVYVSQNFDLNKIGNSIISQLSEESHVTEKQMIHNHLRKLLAGKKILIVLDDVWEKNPDTLKSLKAMLRLGADSMVKIIVTTRDEAIAREICHTVEPYKLETLTDKFCWKILKQKTAFKNRVDKKQLKHIGREIATKCGGVALAAQSLGYTLNGKTSDEWESVRDNYIWTVPTPEDPSSKNHEVQASLLLSYHHMPECLKMCFSYCAIFPKGHNIVKCDLIHQWIALGFIEPSTIFDTMQLGEKYVTQLLGMSFLQYSKTPSSDGRRDKGVTLFTLHDLVHDLAAAMLADKVNKKGNAVESSCHYALVTDCSKPLQLSTSSPENTYFKKTFYPFQKRSSTEKIKALFFLNCGKIELRGGAFSPAKCLLVLDLSECFIRKLPSSIGQLKQLRYLHAPRIQDQENPNCISELSQLSYLNLGDSHCISALPESIGDMKGLMHLDLSGCVGISDLPKSFAKLKQLVYLDLSYCKMSISEALGGFTKLQHLNLSDKFTMHTKHIIGHPEVIGNLIKLRYLNLSWCMDVVAPDQINSLVCCISTLSNLEHLDLSCNTGICSIPESIGNLRKLHTLDLSGCYNLKKLPDSMVNMVSLKDLFVEEELTLDEPLLPRLCLIATLCGACFK
;
A
#
# COMPACT_ATOMS: atom_id res chain seq x y z
N GLY A 1 9.53 -40.31 -15.03
CA GLY A 1 9.93 -41.59 -14.43
C GLY A 1 10.12 -42.61 -15.53
N VAL A 2 10.90 -43.66 -15.27
CA VAL A 2 11.07 -44.79 -16.19
C VAL A 2 10.48 -46.02 -15.51
N LEU A 3 9.52 -46.68 -16.17
CA LEU A 3 8.89 -47.93 -15.75
C LEU A 3 9.31 -49.04 -16.72
N ASP A 4 9.12 -50.31 -16.34
CA ASP A 4 9.45 -51.47 -17.17
C ASP A 4 8.72 -51.47 -18.53
N ASN A 5 7.59 -50.78 -18.62
CA ASN A 5 6.76 -50.64 -19.82
C ASN A 5 6.92 -49.28 -20.54
N GLY A 6 7.87 -48.43 -20.14
CA GLY A 6 8.20 -47.18 -20.84
C GLY A 6 8.38 -45.96 -19.93
N THR A 7 8.52 -44.79 -20.57
CA THR A 7 8.69 -43.50 -19.87
C THR A 7 7.34 -42.86 -19.55
N VAL A 8 7.23 -42.31 -18.33
CA VAL A 8 6.03 -41.61 -17.85
C VAL A 8 6.36 -40.20 -17.36
N ALA A 9 5.42 -39.28 -17.53
CA ALA A 9 5.47 -37.96 -16.91
C ALA A 9 4.81 -38.02 -15.53
N VAL A 10 5.50 -37.53 -14.49
CA VAL A 10 4.98 -37.54 -13.11
C VAL A 10 4.94 -36.11 -12.59
N LYS A 11 3.75 -35.60 -12.34
CA LYS A 11 3.51 -34.29 -11.70
C LYS A 11 3.42 -34.52 -10.19
N LYS A 12 4.42 -34.04 -9.45
CA LYS A 12 4.42 -34.02 -7.98
C LYS A 12 3.80 -32.71 -7.50
N LEU A 13 2.74 -32.81 -6.71
CA LEU A 13 2.11 -31.64 -6.10
C LEU A 13 2.83 -31.32 -4.79
N PHE A 14 3.15 -30.04 -4.58
CA PHE A 14 3.76 -29.53 -3.36
C PHE A 14 2.74 -28.64 -2.64
N GLY A 15 2.42 -28.91 -1.37
CA GLY A 15 1.41 -28.15 -0.64
C GLY A 15 1.53 -28.24 0.88
N THR A 16 1.33 -27.10 1.52
CA THR A 16 1.08 -26.90 2.97
C THR A 16 -0.37 -27.26 3.33
N VAL A 17 -0.58 -27.50 4.62
CA VAL A 17 -1.74 -28.16 5.29
C VAL A 17 -3.14 -27.67 4.83
N ASP A 18 -4.04 -28.64 4.62
CA ASP A 18 -5.52 -28.61 4.43
C ASP A 18 -6.19 -28.03 3.16
N LEU A 19 -5.60 -27.10 2.40
CA LEU A 19 -6.28 -26.53 1.20
C LEU A 19 -6.24 -27.41 -0.07
N ASP A 20 -5.46 -28.49 -0.05
CA ASP A 20 -5.05 -29.23 -1.26
C ASP A 20 -5.93 -30.46 -1.57
N GLU A 21 -6.78 -30.93 -0.64
CA GLU A 21 -7.58 -32.16 -0.89
C GLU A 21 -8.71 -31.95 -1.90
N LYS A 22 -9.44 -30.83 -1.84
CA LYS A 22 -10.49 -30.53 -2.82
C LYS A 22 -9.90 -30.30 -4.21
N LYS A 23 -8.76 -29.62 -4.32
CA LYS A 23 -8.10 -29.35 -5.61
C LYS A 23 -7.56 -30.64 -6.24
N PHE A 24 -6.86 -31.46 -5.46
CA PHE A 24 -6.36 -32.76 -5.93
C PHE A 24 -7.49 -33.68 -6.38
N SER A 25 -8.53 -33.83 -5.54
CA SER A 25 -9.68 -34.69 -5.87
C SER A 25 -10.41 -34.21 -7.12
N GLU A 26 -10.53 -32.90 -7.31
CA GLU A 26 -11.18 -32.31 -8.47
C GLU A 26 -10.36 -32.46 -9.76
N GLU A 27 -9.04 -32.29 -9.70
CA GLU A 27 -8.13 -32.55 -10.83
C GLU A 27 -8.18 -34.04 -11.23
N VAL A 28 -8.09 -34.96 -10.26
CA VAL A 28 -8.23 -36.40 -10.50
C VAL A 28 -9.59 -36.73 -11.11
N ARG A 29 -10.67 -36.14 -10.61
CA ARG A 29 -12.03 -36.35 -11.12
C ARG A 29 -12.17 -35.90 -12.57
N CYS A 30 -11.62 -34.74 -12.93
CA CYS A 30 -11.59 -34.28 -14.32
C CYS A 30 -10.80 -35.24 -15.21
N LEU A 31 -9.59 -35.63 -14.78
CA LEU A 31 -8.70 -36.51 -15.52
C LEU A 31 -9.27 -37.92 -15.73
N MET A 32 -9.98 -38.46 -14.74
CA MET A 32 -10.62 -39.77 -14.85
C MET A 32 -11.75 -39.79 -15.88
N LYS A 33 -12.45 -38.66 -16.07
CA LYS A 33 -13.48 -38.48 -17.10
C LYS A 33 -12.89 -38.20 -18.48
N ALA A 34 -11.72 -37.58 -18.55
CA ALA A 34 -11.15 -37.08 -19.79
C ALA A 34 -10.36 -38.17 -20.57
N LYS A 35 -11.02 -38.90 -21.48
CA LYS A 35 -10.40 -39.93 -22.33
C LYS A 35 -10.58 -39.64 -23.81
N HIS A 36 -9.59 -38.97 -24.40
CA HIS A 36 -9.62 -38.61 -25.81
C HIS A 36 -8.22 -38.59 -26.43
N LYS A 37 -8.10 -38.80 -27.74
CA LYS A 37 -6.82 -38.81 -28.47
C LYS A 37 -6.04 -37.48 -28.31
N ASN A 38 -6.76 -36.35 -28.23
CA ASN A 38 -6.21 -34.99 -28.05
C ASN A 38 -6.22 -34.49 -26.60
N ILE A 39 -6.26 -35.40 -25.62
CA ILE A 39 -6.09 -35.09 -24.21
C ILE A 39 -4.94 -35.94 -23.69
N VAL A 40 -4.12 -35.38 -22.79
CA VAL A 40 -3.03 -36.13 -22.18
C VAL A 40 -3.56 -37.36 -21.46
N ARG A 41 -3.01 -38.54 -21.75
CA ARG A 41 -3.46 -39.78 -21.14
C ARG A 41 -3.03 -39.85 -19.69
N PHE A 42 -4.00 -39.77 -18.79
CA PHE A 42 -3.81 -40.01 -17.37
C PHE A 42 -3.66 -41.52 -17.10
N LEU A 43 -2.58 -41.90 -16.42
CA LEU A 43 -2.25 -43.30 -16.11
C LEU A 43 -2.70 -43.70 -14.71
N GLY A 44 -2.77 -42.74 -13.80
CA GLY A 44 -3.17 -42.96 -12.42
C GLY A 44 -2.59 -41.90 -11.49
N TYR A 45 -2.93 -42.00 -10.22
CA TYR A 45 -2.40 -41.13 -9.17
C TYR A 45 -1.88 -41.94 -7.99
N CYS A 46 -1.04 -41.29 -7.19
CA CYS A 46 -0.66 -41.74 -5.86
C CYS A 46 -1.06 -40.65 -4.86
N SER A 47 -1.65 -41.07 -3.74
CA SER A 47 -1.96 -40.22 -2.59
C SER A 47 -1.54 -41.00 -1.35
N ASP A 48 -0.24 -40.94 -1.07
CA ASP A 48 0.40 -41.71 -0.02
C ASP A 48 0.70 -40.80 1.17
N THR A 49 0.36 -41.25 2.38
CA THR A 49 0.61 -40.51 3.62
C THR A 49 1.65 -41.27 4.42
N GLN A 50 2.81 -40.67 4.63
CA GLN A 50 3.92 -41.27 5.38
C GLN A 50 4.31 -40.37 6.55
N GLY A 51 4.57 -40.97 7.72
CA GLY A 51 5.19 -40.26 8.84
C GLY A 51 6.66 -39.96 8.51
N GLU A 52 7.00 -38.70 8.31
CA GLU A 52 8.37 -38.23 8.11
C GLU A 52 8.82 -37.41 9.33
N MET A 53 10.09 -37.55 9.72
CA MET A 53 10.69 -36.68 10.72
C MET A 53 10.97 -35.32 10.08
N VAL A 54 10.24 -34.28 10.49
CA VAL A 54 10.37 -32.92 9.99
C VAL A 54 10.94 -32.03 11.10
N ASP A 55 11.90 -31.18 10.74
CA ASP A 55 12.40 -30.15 11.66
C ASP A 55 11.39 -29.01 11.73
N CYS A 56 10.84 -28.79 12.92
CA CYS A 56 10.01 -27.63 13.23
C CYS A 56 10.67 -26.87 14.38
N GLU A 57 11.21 -25.69 14.06
CA GLU A 57 11.83 -24.78 15.04
C GLU A 57 12.99 -25.43 15.84
N GLY A 58 13.78 -26.29 15.20
CA GLY A 58 14.93 -26.98 15.81
C GLY A 58 14.57 -28.24 16.59
N LYS A 59 13.31 -28.71 16.52
CA LYS A 59 12.85 -29.98 17.08
C LYS A 59 12.41 -30.93 15.95
N LEU A 60 12.93 -32.15 15.97
CA LEU A 60 12.48 -33.23 15.09
C LEU A 60 11.12 -33.74 15.57
N VAL A 61 10.09 -33.55 14.76
CA VAL A 61 8.73 -34.04 15.00
C VAL A 61 8.33 -35.04 13.92
N LEU A 62 7.66 -36.12 14.30
CA LEU A 62 7.07 -37.05 13.34
C LEU A 62 5.79 -36.42 12.78
N ALA A 63 5.81 -36.01 11.52
CA ALA A 63 4.69 -35.38 10.84
C ALA A 63 4.18 -36.29 9.71
N ASP A 64 2.87 -36.38 9.56
CA ASP A 64 2.25 -37.06 8.42
C ASP A 64 2.44 -36.20 7.16
N VAL A 65 3.39 -36.60 6.31
CA VAL A 65 3.65 -35.97 5.03
C VAL A 65 2.90 -36.72 3.94
N ARG A 66 1.94 -36.03 3.33
CA ARG A 66 1.15 -36.58 2.23
C ARG A 66 1.82 -36.26 0.90
N LYS A 67 2.26 -37.30 0.19
CA LYS A 67 2.84 -37.23 -1.16
C LYS A 67 1.75 -37.49 -2.20
N ARG A 68 1.47 -36.48 -3.02
CA ARG A 68 0.52 -36.55 -4.14
C ARG A 68 1.25 -36.52 -5.47
N LEU A 69 1.05 -37.56 -6.27
CA LEU A 69 1.63 -37.71 -7.59
C LEU A 69 0.51 -37.97 -8.60
N LEU A 70 0.57 -37.30 -9.74
CA LEU A 70 -0.26 -37.60 -10.91
C LEU A 70 0.65 -38.14 -12.01
N CYS A 71 0.30 -39.30 -12.56
CA CYS A 71 1.09 -40.00 -13.57
C CYS A 71 0.39 -39.92 -14.93
N PHE A 72 1.15 -39.54 -15.96
CA PHE A 72 0.68 -39.34 -17.32
C PHE A 72 1.61 -40.03 -18.31
N GLU A 73 1.11 -40.24 -19.53
CA GLU A 73 1.99 -40.55 -20.65
C GLU A 73 3.05 -39.46 -20.83
N TYR A 74 4.26 -39.85 -21.23
CA TYR A 74 5.31 -38.90 -21.55
C TYR A 74 5.18 -38.40 -22.99
N LEU A 75 5.28 -37.08 -23.19
CA LEU A 75 5.12 -36.43 -24.50
C LEU A 75 6.46 -35.80 -24.93
N PRO A 76 7.20 -36.42 -25.86
CA PRO A 76 8.62 -36.11 -26.10
C PRO A 76 8.85 -34.78 -26.81
N LYS A 77 7.86 -34.21 -27.51
CA LYS A 77 8.00 -32.93 -28.23
C LYS A 77 7.74 -31.70 -27.36
N GLY A 78 7.42 -31.90 -26.07
CA GLY A 78 7.20 -30.82 -25.12
C GLY A 78 5.91 -30.04 -25.39
N SER A 79 5.88 -28.79 -24.92
CA SER A 79 4.75 -27.88 -25.02
C SER A 79 4.76 -27.06 -26.33
N LEU A 80 3.56 -26.65 -26.77
CA LEU A 80 3.36 -25.95 -28.04
C LEU A 80 4.00 -24.56 -28.07
N ASP A 81 4.00 -23.84 -26.95
CA ASP A 81 4.65 -22.53 -26.83
C ASP A 81 6.11 -22.56 -27.34
N LYS A 82 6.86 -23.61 -26.98
CA LYS A 82 8.26 -23.80 -27.42
C LYS A 82 8.42 -24.05 -28.93
N GLN A 83 7.34 -24.34 -29.64
CA GLN A 83 7.33 -24.59 -31.08
C GLN A 83 6.85 -23.38 -31.89
N ILE A 84 6.24 -22.37 -31.26
CA ILE A 84 5.61 -21.22 -31.94
C ILE A 84 6.19 -19.85 -31.55
N THR A 85 7.28 -19.80 -30.76
CA THR A 85 7.89 -18.57 -30.22
C THR A 85 8.60 -17.63 -31.21
N ASP A 86 8.65 -17.95 -32.51
CA ASP A 86 9.27 -17.09 -33.54
C ASP A 86 8.41 -17.13 -34.81
N ALA A 87 8.12 -15.96 -35.41
CA ALA A 87 7.41 -15.84 -36.68
C ALA A 87 8.06 -16.70 -37.79
N SER A 88 9.35 -17.00 -37.67
CA SER A 88 10.13 -17.84 -38.59
C SER A 88 10.29 -19.32 -38.18
N CYS A 89 9.57 -19.82 -37.16
CA CYS A 89 9.84 -21.11 -36.46
C CYS A 89 9.79 -22.42 -37.29
N GLY A 90 9.69 -22.37 -38.61
CA GLY A 90 9.83 -23.53 -39.49
C GLY A 90 8.68 -24.53 -39.47
N LEU A 91 7.63 -24.32 -38.66
CA LEU A 91 6.46 -25.20 -38.64
C LEU A 91 5.52 -24.91 -39.82
N GLU A 92 5.45 -25.87 -40.75
CA GLU A 92 4.57 -25.83 -41.93
C GLU A 92 3.09 -25.68 -41.56
N TRP A 93 2.33 -25.04 -42.46
CA TRP A 93 0.90 -24.81 -42.29
C TRP A 93 0.12 -26.09 -41.99
N SER A 94 0.42 -27.18 -42.70
CA SER A 94 -0.24 -28.48 -42.52
C SER A 94 -0.20 -28.96 -41.06
N LYS A 95 0.94 -28.77 -40.38
CA LYS A 95 1.13 -29.11 -38.97
C LYS A 95 0.41 -28.15 -38.04
N ARG A 96 0.42 -26.84 -38.33
CA ARG A 96 -0.34 -25.85 -37.54
C ARG A 96 -1.84 -26.11 -37.61
N TYR A 97 -2.36 -26.37 -38.80
CA TYR A 97 -3.76 -26.71 -39.00
C TYR A 97 -4.16 -28.02 -38.31
N GLN A 98 -3.29 -29.03 -38.35
CA GLN A 98 -3.46 -30.28 -37.58
C GLN A 98 -3.51 -30.01 -36.06
N ILE A 99 -2.66 -29.12 -35.56
CA ILE A 99 -2.62 -28.72 -34.15
C ILE A 99 -3.91 -27.98 -33.76
N ILE A 100 -4.29 -26.94 -34.50
CA ILE A 100 -5.53 -26.18 -34.26
C ILE A 100 -6.72 -27.13 -34.21
N SER A 101 -6.85 -27.98 -35.23
CA SER A 101 -7.95 -28.94 -35.30
C SER A 101 -7.97 -29.90 -34.13
N GLY A 102 -6.82 -30.43 -33.72
CA GLY A 102 -6.73 -31.36 -32.60
C GLY A 102 -7.05 -30.71 -31.25
N ILE A 103 -6.68 -29.44 -31.05
CA ILE A 103 -7.06 -28.67 -29.86
C ILE A 103 -8.59 -28.48 -29.84
N CYS A 104 -9.19 -28.10 -30.97
CA CYS A 104 -10.64 -27.96 -31.07
C CYS A 104 -11.36 -29.29 -30.79
N ASP A 105 -10.89 -30.42 -31.35
CA ASP A 105 -11.46 -31.76 -31.11
C ASP A 105 -11.39 -32.11 -29.61
N GLY A 106 -10.24 -31.85 -28.97
CA GLY A 106 -10.04 -32.07 -27.54
C GLY A 106 -10.95 -31.21 -26.67
N LEU A 107 -11.09 -29.93 -26.99
CA LEU A 107 -11.93 -29.01 -26.21
C LEU A 107 -13.42 -29.32 -26.38
N TYR A 108 -13.85 -29.65 -27.60
CA TYR A 108 -15.22 -30.11 -27.85
C TYR A 108 -15.55 -31.35 -27.01
N TYR A 109 -14.66 -32.34 -26.98
CA TYR A 109 -14.83 -33.52 -26.13
C TYR A 109 -14.93 -33.15 -24.63
N LEU A 110 -14.09 -32.23 -24.14
CA LEU A 110 -14.16 -31.76 -22.75
C LEU A 110 -15.53 -31.14 -22.43
N HIS A 111 -16.01 -30.24 -23.30
CA HIS A 111 -17.31 -29.58 -23.12
C HIS A 111 -18.49 -30.56 -23.17
N GLN A 112 -18.43 -31.57 -24.06
CA GLN A 112 -19.43 -32.66 -24.11
C GLN A 112 -19.43 -33.51 -22.83
N ASN A 113 -18.28 -33.68 -22.17
CA ASN A 113 -18.17 -34.35 -20.88
C ASN A 113 -18.35 -33.41 -19.67
N HIS A 114 -18.87 -32.20 -19.93
CA HIS A 114 -19.14 -31.15 -18.94
C HIS A 114 -17.90 -30.71 -18.15
N ILE A 115 -16.73 -30.70 -18.79
CA ILE A 115 -15.46 -30.25 -18.20
C ILE A 115 -15.11 -28.88 -18.79
N VAL A 116 -14.89 -27.89 -17.91
CA VAL A 116 -14.33 -26.57 -18.26
C VAL A 116 -12.85 -26.56 -17.86
N HIS A 117 -11.96 -26.27 -18.79
CA HIS A 117 -10.51 -26.40 -18.60
C HIS A 117 -9.92 -25.28 -17.72
N LEU A 118 -10.32 -24.03 -18.00
CA LEU A 118 -9.97 -22.77 -17.30
C LEU A 118 -8.51 -22.29 -17.39
N ASP A 119 -7.61 -23.09 -17.96
CA ASP A 119 -6.22 -22.66 -18.22
C ASP A 119 -5.72 -23.11 -19.60
N LEU A 120 -6.53 -22.92 -20.64
CA LEU A 120 -6.12 -23.27 -22.00
C LEU A 120 -5.13 -22.21 -22.54
N LYS A 121 -3.89 -22.63 -22.80
CA LYS A 121 -2.80 -21.80 -23.33
C LYS A 121 -1.77 -22.70 -24.02
N PRO A 122 -0.88 -22.18 -24.89
CA PRO A 122 0.07 -23.03 -25.62
C PRO A 122 1.02 -23.84 -24.72
N ALA A 123 1.39 -23.32 -23.55
CA ALA A 123 2.19 -24.07 -22.56
C ALA A 123 1.49 -25.33 -22.02
N ASN A 124 0.16 -25.36 -22.04
CA ASN A 124 -0.68 -26.49 -21.60
C ASN A 124 -1.14 -27.37 -22.76
N ILE A 125 -0.69 -27.11 -23.99
CA ILE A 125 -0.85 -28.02 -25.14
C ILE A 125 0.45 -28.77 -25.34
N LEU A 126 0.47 -30.05 -25.00
CA LEU A 126 1.64 -30.90 -25.16
C LEU A 126 1.58 -31.64 -26.49
N LEU A 127 2.75 -31.97 -27.06
CA LEU A 127 2.87 -32.57 -28.38
C LEU A 127 3.43 -33.99 -28.29
N HIS A 128 2.70 -34.94 -28.88
CA HIS A 128 3.17 -36.31 -29.10
C HIS A 128 4.05 -36.38 -30.36
N ASP A 129 4.61 -37.56 -30.64
CA ASP A 129 5.17 -37.88 -31.95
C ASP A 129 4.17 -37.55 -33.08
N ASN A 130 4.71 -37.09 -34.22
CA ASN A 130 4.00 -36.54 -35.38
C ASN A 130 3.27 -35.19 -35.16
N MET A 131 3.56 -34.47 -34.07
CA MET A 131 2.97 -33.16 -33.72
C MET A 131 1.48 -33.21 -33.38
N MET A 132 0.98 -34.36 -32.90
CA MET A 132 -0.40 -34.46 -32.42
C MET A 132 -0.56 -33.68 -31.10
N PRO A 133 -1.49 -32.71 -31.01
CA PRO A 133 -1.70 -31.92 -29.80
C PRO A 133 -2.52 -32.69 -28.76
N LYS A 134 -2.15 -32.50 -27.49
CA LYS A 134 -2.85 -33.03 -26.32
C LYS A 134 -3.02 -31.95 -25.26
N ILE A 135 -4.26 -31.65 -24.91
CA ILE A 135 -4.59 -30.72 -23.83
C ILE A 135 -4.17 -31.35 -22.50
N ALA A 136 -3.43 -30.59 -21.69
CA ALA A 136 -2.86 -31.00 -20.43
C ALA A 136 -3.10 -29.96 -19.32
N ASP A 137 -2.72 -30.32 -18.10
CA ASP A 137 -2.83 -29.52 -16.87
C ASP A 137 -4.26 -29.16 -16.44
N PHE A 138 -4.90 -30.11 -15.75
CA PHE A 138 -6.28 -30.01 -15.28
C PHE A 138 -6.40 -29.43 -13.86
N GLY A 139 -5.33 -28.83 -13.32
CA GLY A 139 -5.30 -28.35 -11.92
C GLY A 139 -6.30 -27.23 -11.62
N LEU A 140 -6.73 -26.49 -12.64
CA LEU A 140 -7.76 -25.45 -12.53
C LEU A 140 -9.13 -25.90 -13.06
N SER A 141 -9.21 -27.05 -13.71
CA SER A 141 -10.42 -27.52 -14.37
C SER A 141 -11.55 -27.82 -13.39
N ARG A 142 -12.79 -27.76 -13.88
CA ARG A 142 -14.01 -28.09 -13.13
C ARG A 142 -14.90 -28.95 -13.99
N CYS A 143 -15.47 -30.03 -13.45
CA CYS A 143 -16.62 -30.65 -14.11
C CYS A 143 -17.93 -30.16 -13.52
N PHE A 144 -18.84 -29.76 -14.38
CA PHE A 144 -20.23 -29.45 -14.05
C PHE A 144 -21.05 -30.74 -13.92
N ASP A 145 -22.11 -30.65 -13.11
CA ASP A 145 -23.19 -31.63 -13.11
C ASP A 145 -24.05 -31.46 -14.38
N GLU A 146 -24.79 -32.49 -14.81
CA GLU A 146 -25.54 -32.51 -16.09
C GLU A 146 -26.52 -31.33 -16.28
N LYS A 147 -27.00 -30.72 -15.20
CA LYS A 147 -27.93 -29.58 -15.22
C LYS A 147 -27.25 -28.23 -15.04
N GLN A 148 -25.94 -28.21 -14.82
CA GLN A 148 -25.18 -27.01 -14.46
C GLN A 148 -24.51 -26.42 -15.70
N SER A 149 -24.86 -25.17 -16.04
CA SER A 149 -24.27 -24.42 -17.15
C SER A 149 -23.26 -23.37 -16.71
N GLN A 150 -23.21 -23.07 -15.41
CA GLN A 150 -22.37 -22.05 -14.82
C GLN A 150 -22.10 -22.30 -13.33
N THR A 151 -21.00 -21.75 -12.80
CA THR A 151 -20.74 -21.69 -11.36
C THR A 151 -20.06 -20.38 -10.98
N ILE A 152 -20.13 -19.97 -9.72
CA ILE A 152 -19.48 -18.76 -9.20
C ILE A 152 -18.27 -19.17 -8.38
N THR A 153 -17.14 -18.49 -8.56
CA THR A 153 -15.93 -18.71 -7.77
C THR A 153 -15.50 -17.43 -7.04
N SER A 154 -14.89 -17.57 -5.86
CA SER A 154 -14.33 -16.43 -5.11
C SER A 154 -12.95 -16.00 -5.63
N ASN A 155 -12.28 -16.85 -6.42
CA ASN A 155 -10.88 -16.67 -6.79
C ASN A 155 -10.77 -16.40 -8.30
N MET A 156 -9.83 -15.53 -8.70
CA MET A 156 -9.42 -15.44 -10.10
C MET A 156 -8.58 -16.68 -10.44
N LEU A 157 -9.00 -17.46 -11.43
CA LEU A 157 -8.33 -18.67 -11.91
C LEU A 157 -7.95 -18.49 -13.39
N GLY A 158 -6.81 -19.03 -13.81
CA GLY A 158 -6.32 -19.06 -15.19
C GLY A 158 -5.20 -18.06 -15.49
N THR A 159 -4.66 -18.10 -16.71
CA THR A 159 -3.45 -17.35 -17.10
C THR A 159 -3.78 -16.01 -17.78
N ILE A 160 -3.20 -14.92 -17.26
CA ILE A 160 -3.31 -13.57 -17.83
C ILE A 160 -2.90 -13.58 -19.30
N GLY A 161 -3.72 -12.99 -20.17
CA GLY A 161 -3.56 -13.01 -21.63
C GLY A 161 -4.45 -14.01 -22.36
N TYR A 162 -4.93 -15.07 -21.68
CA TYR A 162 -5.89 -16.03 -22.24
C TYR A 162 -7.25 -16.00 -21.51
N LEU A 163 -7.40 -15.11 -20.51
CA LEU A 163 -8.61 -14.97 -19.70
C LEU A 163 -9.67 -14.13 -20.39
N ALA A 164 -10.90 -14.66 -20.46
CA ALA A 164 -12.02 -13.94 -21.03
C ALA A 164 -12.37 -12.69 -20.20
N PRO A 165 -12.66 -11.55 -20.84
CA PRO A 165 -12.81 -10.26 -20.16
C PRO A 165 -13.98 -10.22 -19.17
N GLU A 166 -15.07 -10.93 -19.45
CA GLU A 166 -16.24 -10.99 -18.57
C GLU A 166 -15.95 -11.66 -17.22
N PHE A 167 -14.91 -12.49 -17.15
CA PHE A 167 -14.55 -13.21 -15.93
C PHE A 167 -14.04 -12.27 -14.83
N TYR A 168 -13.41 -11.15 -15.21
CA TYR A 168 -12.94 -10.12 -14.30
C TYR A 168 -14.09 -9.43 -13.56
N ALA A 169 -15.21 -9.20 -14.25
CA ALA A 169 -16.35 -8.49 -13.69
C ALA A 169 -17.31 -9.39 -12.91
N ARG A 170 -17.52 -10.63 -13.38
CA ARG A 170 -18.62 -11.49 -12.90
C ARG A 170 -18.19 -12.70 -12.08
N ARG A 171 -16.90 -13.07 -12.09
CA ARG A 171 -16.36 -14.27 -11.40
C ARG A 171 -17.13 -15.57 -11.71
N GLN A 172 -17.72 -15.63 -12.90
CA GLN A 172 -18.63 -16.68 -13.32
C GLN A 172 -17.93 -17.62 -14.29
N ILE A 173 -17.83 -18.89 -13.93
CA ILE A 173 -17.23 -19.96 -14.73
C ILE A 173 -18.29 -20.48 -15.70
N THR A 174 -17.99 -20.45 -17.00
CA THR A 174 -18.84 -20.97 -18.09
C THR A 174 -17.96 -21.61 -19.17
N PHE A 175 -18.55 -22.42 -20.06
CA PHE A 175 -17.82 -23.00 -21.21
C PHE A 175 -17.25 -21.93 -22.16
N LYS A 176 -17.88 -20.73 -22.22
CA LYS A 176 -17.43 -19.62 -23.07
C LYS A 176 -16.08 -19.02 -22.66
N LEU A 177 -15.62 -19.28 -21.43
CA LEU A 177 -14.28 -18.90 -21.00
C LEU A 177 -13.21 -19.66 -21.78
N ASP A 178 -13.36 -20.99 -21.91
CA ASP A 178 -12.40 -21.80 -22.69
C ASP A 178 -12.45 -21.47 -24.18
N ILE A 179 -13.62 -21.10 -24.71
CA ILE A 179 -13.76 -20.66 -26.12
C ILE A 179 -12.94 -19.39 -26.37
N TYR A 180 -12.96 -18.43 -25.44
CA TYR A 180 -12.10 -17.24 -25.55
C TYR A 180 -10.62 -17.62 -25.53
N SER A 181 -10.21 -18.47 -24.57
CA SER A 181 -8.84 -18.95 -24.48
C SER A 181 -8.41 -19.71 -25.75
N LEU A 182 -9.30 -20.49 -26.36
CA LEU A 182 -9.07 -21.17 -27.64
C LEU A 182 -8.79 -20.15 -28.76
N GLY A 183 -9.58 -19.07 -28.85
CA GLY A 183 -9.35 -18.02 -29.84
C GLY A 183 -7.95 -17.41 -29.72
N MET A 184 -7.54 -17.08 -28.50
CA MET A 184 -6.18 -16.56 -28.23
C MET A 184 -5.09 -17.56 -28.60
N VAL A 185 -5.27 -18.86 -28.31
CA VAL A 185 -4.33 -19.93 -28.69
C VAL A 185 -4.22 -20.05 -30.22
N ILE A 186 -5.35 -19.98 -30.94
CA ILE A 186 -5.35 -20.05 -32.41
C ILE A 186 -4.61 -18.83 -32.99
N ILE A 187 -4.85 -17.62 -32.49
CA ILE A 187 -4.13 -16.42 -32.94
C ILE A 187 -2.62 -16.61 -32.78
N GLU A 188 -2.16 -17.05 -31.61
CA GLU A 188 -0.72 -17.26 -31.37
C GLU A 188 -0.13 -18.34 -32.27
N ILE A 189 -0.90 -19.40 -32.60
CA ILE A 189 -0.48 -20.39 -33.61
C ILE A 189 -0.41 -19.77 -35.01
N LEU A 190 -1.28 -18.83 -35.36
CA LEU A 190 -1.31 -18.20 -36.70
C LEU A 190 -0.18 -17.17 -36.87
N THR A 191 0.11 -16.40 -35.83
CA THR A 191 0.99 -15.22 -35.91
C THR A 191 2.36 -15.42 -35.26
N GLY A 192 2.49 -16.31 -34.29
CA GLY A 192 3.66 -16.42 -33.41
C GLY A 192 3.76 -15.32 -32.35
N GLU A 193 2.77 -14.43 -32.26
CA GLU A 193 2.73 -13.28 -31.36
C GLU A 193 1.45 -13.31 -30.49
N LYS A 194 1.53 -12.73 -29.30
CA LYS A 194 0.37 -12.54 -28.42
C LYS A 194 -0.32 -11.23 -28.76
N GLY A 195 -1.54 -11.25 -29.29
CA GLY A 195 -2.29 -10.03 -29.64
C GLY A 195 -3.48 -10.29 -30.56
N TYR A 196 -4.11 -9.23 -31.08
CA TYR A 196 -5.15 -9.33 -32.12
C TYR A 196 -4.52 -9.55 -33.49
N ALA A 197 -5.19 -10.32 -34.35
CA ALA A 197 -4.73 -10.62 -35.69
C ALA A 197 -5.71 -10.08 -36.73
N ASP A 198 -5.24 -9.17 -37.58
CA ASP A 198 -5.99 -8.73 -38.75
C ASP A 198 -6.00 -9.83 -39.83
N ILE A 199 -7.19 -10.13 -40.37
CA ILE A 199 -7.37 -11.25 -41.32
C ILE A 199 -6.49 -11.05 -42.54
N ASP A 200 -6.46 -9.85 -43.11
CA ASP A 200 -5.74 -9.58 -44.35
C ASP A 200 -4.23 -9.65 -44.13
N ASN A 201 -3.72 -9.14 -43.00
CA ASN A 201 -2.32 -9.26 -42.61
C ASN A 201 -1.89 -10.72 -42.39
N VAL A 202 -2.72 -11.54 -41.72
CA VAL A 202 -2.43 -12.97 -41.53
C VAL A 202 -2.39 -13.68 -42.89
N LEU A 203 -3.36 -13.43 -43.76
CA LEU A 203 -3.41 -14.05 -45.08
C LEU A 203 -2.22 -13.64 -45.95
N GLU A 204 -1.83 -12.37 -45.94
CA GLU A 204 -0.67 -11.87 -46.69
C GLU A 204 0.63 -12.53 -46.21
N ARG A 205 0.84 -12.62 -44.88
CA ARG A 205 2.00 -13.31 -44.29
C ARG A 205 2.06 -14.78 -44.71
N TRP A 206 0.93 -15.47 -44.69
CA TRP A 206 0.87 -16.89 -45.05
C TRP A 206 0.99 -17.11 -46.55
N ARG A 207 0.46 -16.24 -47.41
CA ARG A 207 0.54 -16.38 -48.88
C ARG A 207 1.97 -16.58 -49.40
N SER A 208 2.95 -15.93 -48.76
CA SER A 208 4.37 -16.09 -49.11
C SER A 208 5.02 -17.40 -48.62
N ARG A 209 4.36 -18.15 -47.72
CA ARG A 209 4.89 -19.32 -46.99
C ARG A 209 4.18 -20.63 -47.31
N LEU A 210 3.04 -20.59 -48.00
CA LEU A 210 2.26 -21.78 -48.33
C LEU A 210 2.89 -22.58 -49.48
N ASP A 211 2.53 -23.86 -49.56
CA ASP A 211 2.94 -24.73 -50.66
C ASP A 211 2.16 -24.35 -51.92
N LYS A 212 2.88 -23.98 -52.99
CA LYS A 212 2.31 -23.58 -54.28
C LYS A 212 1.39 -24.63 -54.90
N SER A 213 1.55 -25.90 -54.56
CA SER A 213 0.70 -27.00 -55.07
C SER A 213 -0.67 -27.11 -54.38
N GLN A 214 -0.85 -26.46 -53.23
CA GLN A 214 -2.06 -26.51 -52.39
C GLN A 214 -2.46 -25.12 -51.88
N GLU A 215 -1.95 -24.05 -52.49
CA GLU A 215 -2.05 -22.67 -52.00
C GLU A 215 -3.50 -22.24 -51.75
N ASP A 216 -4.40 -22.48 -52.70
CA ASP A 216 -5.81 -22.07 -52.58
C ASP A 216 -6.53 -22.77 -51.41
N LYS A 217 -6.33 -24.09 -51.27
CA LYS A 217 -6.93 -24.86 -50.17
C LYS A 217 -6.37 -24.46 -48.82
N GLN A 218 -5.04 -24.28 -48.73
CA GLN A 218 -4.39 -23.87 -47.50
C GLN A 218 -4.76 -22.44 -47.11
N LEU A 219 -4.92 -21.53 -48.07
CA LEU A 219 -5.32 -20.15 -47.80
C LEU A 219 -6.77 -20.07 -47.29
N VAL A 220 -7.68 -20.91 -47.81
CA VAL A 220 -9.05 -21.07 -47.25
C VAL A 220 -8.99 -21.56 -45.81
N GLN A 221 -8.12 -22.53 -45.51
CA GLN A 221 -7.94 -23.02 -44.14
C GLN A 221 -7.41 -21.92 -43.22
N VAL A 222 -6.40 -21.14 -43.65
CA VAL A 222 -5.86 -20.00 -42.88
C VAL A 222 -6.98 -19.01 -42.58
N ARG A 223 -7.75 -18.62 -43.60
CA ARG A 223 -8.87 -17.69 -43.46
C ARG A 223 -9.88 -18.18 -42.42
N VAL A 224 -10.36 -19.42 -42.55
CA VAL A 224 -11.36 -19.99 -41.64
C VAL A 224 -10.82 -20.10 -40.21
N CYS A 225 -9.55 -20.47 -40.03
CA CYS A 225 -8.93 -20.48 -38.70
C CYS A 225 -8.86 -19.08 -38.09
N THR A 226 -8.53 -18.04 -38.87
CA THR A 226 -8.50 -16.65 -38.37
C THR A 226 -9.89 -16.15 -38.01
N GLU A 227 -10.90 -16.42 -38.84
CA GLU A 227 -12.30 -16.06 -38.57
C GLU A 227 -12.82 -16.71 -37.28
N ILE A 228 -12.58 -18.03 -37.13
CA ILE A 228 -12.92 -18.76 -35.91
C ILE A 228 -12.25 -18.11 -34.70
N ALA A 229 -10.96 -17.76 -34.80
CA ALA A 229 -10.22 -17.17 -33.70
C ALA A 229 -10.81 -15.82 -33.26
N ILE A 230 -11.13 -14.96 -34.23
CA ILE A 230 -11.74 -13.64 -33.98
C ILE A 230 -13.11 -13.80 -33.30
N GLU A 231 -13.97 -14.66 -33.83
CA GLU A 231 -15.30 -14.91 -33.25
C GLU A 231 -15.20 -15.50 -31.84
N CYS A 232 -14.23 -16.39 -31.59
CA CYS A 232 -13.95 -16.92 -30.26
C CYS A 232 -13.52 -15.83 -29.27
N THR A 233 -12.82 -14.79 -29.73
CA THR A 233 -12.36 -13.67 -28.90
C THR A 233 -13.40 -12.54 -28.71
N ASP A 234 -14.64 -12.69 -29.19
CA ASP A 234 -15.67 -11.64 -29.02
C ASP A 234 -15.88 -11.31 -27.53
N PHE A 235 -15.96 -10.02 -27.21
CA PHE A 235 -16.12 -9.56 -25.83
C PHE A 235 -17.46 -10.02 -25.21
N ASN A 236 -18.50 -10.19 -26.03
CA ASN A 236 -19.78 -10.73 -25.60
C ASN A 236 -19.77 -12.27 -25.69
N PRO A 237 -19.85 -12.98 -24.55
CA PRO A 237 -19.79 -14.45 -24.53
C PRO A 237 -20.90 -15.12 -25.34
N ALA A 238 -22.04 -14.44 -25.53
CA ALA A 238 -23.18 -14.93 -26.30
C ALA A 238 -22.93 -14.95 -27.82
N LYS A 239 -21.96 -14.16 -28.31
CA LYS A 239 -21.59 -14.11 -29.73
C LYS A 239 -20.52 -15.12 -30.11
N ARG A 240 -19.75 -15.61 -29.13
CA ARG A 240 -18.73 -16.64 -29.37
C ARG A 240 -19.40 -17.93 -29.84
N PRO A 241 -18.81 -18.67 -30.78
CA PRO A 241 -19.35 -19.96 -31.22
C PRO A 241 -19.29 -21.00 -30.09
N ASP A 242 -20.03 -22.08 -30.22
CA ASP A 242 -19.84 -23.28 -29.38
C ASP A 242 -18.79 -24.18 -30.02
N ALA A 243 -18.13 -25.02 -29.22
CA ALA A 243 -17.06 -25.90 -29.71
C ALA A 243 -17.51 -26.80 -30.87
N HIS A 244 -18.78 -27.25 -30.89
CA HIS A 244 -19.36 -28.00 -32.02
C HIS A 244 -19.30 -27.21 -33.33
N HIS A 245 -19.71 -25.95 -33.31
CA HIS A 245 -19.78 -25.11 -34.51
C HIS A 245 -18.37 -24.86 -35.07
N ILE A 246 -17.37 -24.75 -34.21
CA ILE A 246 -15.96 -24.63 -34.61
C ILE A 246 -15.50 -25.89 -35.36
N ILE A 247 -15.85 -27.08 -34.86
CA ILE A 247 -15.51 -28.35 -35.50
C ILE A 247 -16.15 -28.49 -36.88
N ASP A 248 -17.43 -28.14 -37.03
CA ASP A 248 -18.13 -28.21 -38.33
C ASP A 248 -17.45 -27.32 -39.38
N ARG A 249 -17.09 -26.09 -38.99
CA ARG A 249 -16.40 -25.14 -39.88
C ARG A 249 -15.03 -25.63 -40.30
N LEU A 250 -14.24 -26.18 -39.37
CA LEU A 250 -12.95 -26.79 -39.72
C LEU A 250 -13.15 -28.01 -40.62
N GLY A 251 -14.15 -28.86 -40.37
CA GLY A 251 -14.49 -30.02 -41.18
C GLY A 251 -14.84 -29.66 -42.63
N ALA A 252 -15.62 -28.61 -42.85
CA ALA A 252 -16.00 -28.13 -44.19
C ALA A 252 -14.78 -27.77 -45.06
N THR A 253 -13.72 -27.20 -44.47
CA THR A 253 -12.48 -26.87 -45.19
C THR A 253 -11.62 -28.08 -45.56
N ARG A 254 -11.87 -29.25 -44.97
CA ARG A 254 -11.17 -30.50 -45.31
C ARG A 254 -11.79 -31.18 -46.52
N ASN A 255 -13.12 -31.08 -46.66
CA ASN A 255 -13.94 -31.78 -47.65
C ASN A 255 -14.25 -30.94 -48.90
N ALA A 256 -13.64 -29.77 -49.06
CA ALA A 256 -13.90 -28.83 -50.16
C ALA A 256 -13.54 -29.36 -51.57
N ASP A 257 -13.01 -30.57 -51.68
CA ASP A 257 -12.77 -31.27 -52.96
C ASP A 257 -14.00 -32.07 -53.47
N GLU A 258 -15.05 -32.29 -52.65
CA GLU A 258 -16.21 -33.13 -53.03
C GLU A 258 -17.45 -32.37 -53.52
N PHE A 259 -17.48 -31.03 -53.47
CA PHE A 259 -18.65 -30.23 -53.86
C PHE A 259 -18.50 -29.44 -55.17
N ALA A 260 -17.42 -29.66 -55.94
CA ALA A 260 -17.16 -28.99 -57.22
C ALA A 260 -17.73 -29.74 -58.45
N THR A 261 -18.65 -30.68 -58.26
CA THR A 261 -19.37 -31.35 -59.35
C THR A 261 -20.86 -31.37 -59.06
N GLU A 262 -21.55 -30.28 -59.38
CA GLU A 262 -22.85 -30.29 -60.06
C GLU A 262 -23.21 -28.87 -60.48
N THR A 263 -22.78 -28.57 -61.71
CA THR A 263 -23.16 -27.46 -62.56
C THR A 263 -24.66 -27.53 -62.89
N GLU A 264 -25.27 -26.35 -63.03
CA GLU A 264 -26.29 -26.02 -64.05
C GLU A 264 -27.56 -26.88 -64.15
N ALA A 265 -28.68 -26.35 -63.64
CA ALA A 265 -29.94 -26.36 -64.38
C ALA A 265 -30.93 -25.27 -63.91
N ASN A 266 -31.29 -24.44 -64.88
CA ASN A 266 -32.30 -23.37 -64.91
C ASN A 266 -33.68 -23.64 -64.26
N SER A 267 -34.18 -22.59 -63.60
CA SER A 267 -35.52 -21.97 -63.68
C SER A 267 -36.80 -22.81 -63.58
N SER A 268 -37.70 -22.48 -62.64
CA SER A 268 -38.86 -21.58 -62.87
C SER A 268 -39.89 -21.54 -61.72
N SER A 269 -40.14 -20.32 -61.22
CA SER A 269 -41.41 -19.74 -60.74
C SER A 269 -42.36 -20.50 -59.78
N SER A 270 -42.60 -19.90 -58.60
CA SER A 270 -43.77 -19.02 -58.37
C SER A 270 -43.74 -18.39 -56.97
N VAL A 271 -43.77 -17.06 -56.93
CA VAL A 271 -43.92 -16.16 -55.76
C VAL A 271 -45.33 -15.55 -55.90
N PRO A 272 -46.17 -15.28 -54.86
CA PRO A 272 -46.08 -13.97 -54.18
C PRO A 272 -46.64 -13.77 -52.74
N LYS A 273 -45.96 -12.86 -52.04
CA LYS A 273 -46.43 -11.73 -51.18
C LYS A 273 -47.08 -11.95 -49.79
N LEU A 274 -46.38 -11.39 -48.78
CA LEU A 274 -46.89 -10.44 -47.78
C LEU A 274 -45.73 -9.45 -47.49
N ALA A 275 -45.77 -8.25 -48.10
CA ALA A 275 -46.28 -6.98 -47.58
C ALA A 275 -45.29 -6.24 -46.67
N ALA A 276 -44.72 -5.16 -47.24
CA ALA A 276 -43.68 -4.29 -46.69
C ALA A 276 -44.27 -3.02 -46.06
N VAL A 277 -43.57 -2.42 -45.09
CA VAL A 277 -43.58 -0.98 -44.82
C VAL A 277 -42.15 -0.52 -44.43
N SER A 278 -41.66 0.49 -45.13
CA SER A 278 -40.30 1.05 -45.15
C SER A 278 -39.87 1.76 -43.84
N PRO A 279 -38.57 2.09 -43.68
CA PRO A 279 -38.16 3.47 -43.98
C PRO A 279 -36.76 3.60 -44.61
N GLY A 280 -36.54 4.68 -45.38
CA GLY A 280 -35.20 5.21 -45.66
C GLY A 280 -34.88 6.41 -44.77
N PRO A 281 -33.83 7.18 -45.11
CA PRO A 281 -32.41 6.81 -45.12
C PRO A 281 -31.81 6.98 -43.70
N THR A 282 -30.54 6.60 -43.45
CA THR A 282 -29.53 7.33 -42.60
C THR A 282 -28.38 6.39 -42.12
N ILE A 283 -27.18 6.59 -42.69
CA ILE A 283 -25.80 6.57 -42.11
C ILE A 283 -25.33 5.32 -41.29
N CYS A 284 -24.20 4.74 -41.73
CA CYS A 284 -23.41 3.64 -41.14
C CYS A 284 -22.79 3.97 -39.74
N PRO A 285 -22.31 2.95 -38.98
CA PRO A 285 -21.17 3.17 -38.08
C PRO A 285 -20.07 2.09 -38.16
N GLU A 286 -18.90 2.49 -38.66
CA GLU A 286 -17.57 2.03 -38.26
C GLU A 286 -17.41 2.25 -36.74
N ASN A 287 -17.06 1.27 -35.88
CA ASN A 287 -16.72 1.56 -34.46
C ASN A 287 -16.12 0.40 -33.61
N ALA A 288 -15.68 -0.73 -34.17
CA ALA A 288 -15.17 -1.87 -33.35
C ALA A 288 -13.63 -2.00 -33.32
N MET A 289 -12.93 -1.88 -34.46
CA MET A 289 -11.45 -1.82 -34.52
C MET A 289 -10.89 -0.57 -33.82
N ASP A 290 -11.68 0.50 -33.76
CA ASP A 290 -11.32 1.72 -33.04
C ASP A 290 -11.17 1.51 -31.53
N ASN A 291 -11.82 0.52 -30.93
CA ASN A 291 -11.87 0.39 -29.46
C ASN A 291 -10.69 -0.40 -28.84
N GLU A 292 -10.06 -1.33 -29.56
CA GLU A 292 -8.85 -2.03 -29.06
C GLU A 292 -7.56 -1.26 -29.36
N LEU A 293 -7.49 -0.61 -30.54
CA LEU A 293 -6.48 0.41 -30.75
C LEU A 293 -6.68 1.50 -29.70
N LYS A 294 -7.91 2.00 -29.48
CA LYS A 294 -8.16 2.89 -28.34
C LYS A 294 -7.73 2.27 -27.03
N LYS A 295 -7.91 1.00 -26.70
CA LYS A 295 -7.53 0.46 -25.39
C LYS A 295 -6.02 0.38 -25.14
N SER A 296 -5.23 -0.11 -26.11
CA SER A 296 -3.76 -0.10 -25.98
C SER A 296 -3.19 1.31 -26.13
N THR A 297 -3.80 2.12 -26.99
CA THR A 297 -3.49 3.55 -27.04
C THR A 297 -4.02 4.27 -25.80
N GLU A 298 -5.04 3.80 -25.09
CA GLU A 298 -5.63 4.36 -23.85
C GLU A 298 -4.82 3.94 -22.64
N GLU A 299 -4.16 2.78 -22.65
CA GLU A 299 -3.17 2.41 -21.64
C GLU A 299 -1.89 3.22 -21.86
N LEU A 300 -1.40 3.32 -23.11
CA LEU A 300 -0.30 4.22 -23.47
C LEU A 300 -0.64 5.69 -23.23
N PHE A 301 -1.85 6.16 -23.57
CA PHE A 301 -2.35 7.50 -23.31
C PHE A 301 -2.63 7.66 -21.83
N SER A 302 -3.09 6.66 -21.09
CA SER A 302 -3.26 6.74 -19.64
C SER A 302 -1.90 6.82 -18.95
N MET A 303 -0.88 6.14 -19.45
CA MET A 303 0.49 6.23 -18.93
C MET A 303 1.15 7.54 -19.37
N THR A 304 0.91 7.98 -20.61
CA THR A 304 1.36 9.29 -21.11
C THR A 304 0.64 10.41 -20.39
N ASP A 305 -0.64 10.27 -20.05
CA ASP A 305 -1.45 11.19 -19.26
C ASP A 305 -1.03 11.14 -17.80
N GLN A 306 -0.68 9.97 -17.24
CA GLN A 306 -0.12 9.87 -15.90
C GLN A 306 1.25 10.56 -15.81
N ILE A 307 2.10 10.37 -16.83
CA ILE A 307 3.39 11.04 -16.97
C ILE A 307 3.16 12.53 -17.17
N GLN A 308 2.29 12.93 -18.10
CA GLN A 308 1.98 14.31 -18.39
C GLN A 308 1.34 15.01 -17.19
N CYS A 309 0.37 14.39 -16.50
CA CYS A 309 -0.19 14.91 -15.26
C CYS A 309 0.88 15.05 -14.18
N PHE A 310 1.78 14.07 -14.04
CA PHE A 310 2.88 14.16 -13.08
C PHE A 310 3.91 15.24 -13.45
N SER A 311 4.18 15.42 -14.73
CA SER A 311 5.09 16.44 -15.28
C SER A 311 4.48 17.84 -15.33
N SER A 312 3.16 17.94 -15.48
CA SER A 312 2.40 19.18 -15.56
C SER A 312 1.82 19.61 -14.23
N MET A 313 2.05 18.86 -13.13
CA MET A 313 1.78 19.36 -11.78
C MET A 313 2.67 20.60 -11.61
N PRO A 314 2.11 21.81 -11.59
CA PRO A 314 2.93 22.99 -11.47
C PRO A 314 3.66 22.98 -10.12
N ASP A 315 4.81 23.65 -10.04
CA ASP A 315 5.39 24.11 -8.77
C ASP A 315 4.45 25.14 -8.07
N ASP A 316 3.18 25.26 -8.50
CA ASP A 316 2.27 26.35 -8.18
C ASP A 316 1.62 26.22 -6.80
N SER A 317 1.70 27.38 -6.16
CA SER A 317 1.02 27.92 -4.99
C SER A 317 -0.52 27.98 -5.06
N SER A 318 -1.18 27.29 -6.00
CA SER A 318 -2.60 27.48 -6.33
C SER A 318 -3.57 26.43 -5.74
N ASN A 319 -3.07 25.41 -5.03
CA ASN A 319 -3.93 24.69 -4.07
C ASN A 319 -4.32 25.68 -2.98
N VAL A 320 -5.62 25.72 -2.62
CA VAL A 320 -6.18 26.60 -1.58
C VAL A 320 -5.17 26.70 -0.42
N GLN A 321 -4.68 27.91 -0.14
CA GLN A 321 -3.80 28.24 0.98
C GLN A 321 -4.52 27.82 2.27
N LEU A 322 -4.30 26.57 2.68
CA LEU A 322 -4.92 25.97 3.84
C LEU A 322 -3.81 25.68 4.83
N ASP A 323 -4.03 26.12 6.05
CA ASP A 323 -3.12 25.95 7.17
C ASP A 323 -3.06 24.47 7.56
N THR A 324 -2.31 23.65 6.83
CA THR A 324 -2.25 22.20 7.05
C THR A 324 -1.16 21.88 8.07
N GLY A 325 -1.43 20.93 8.96
CA GLY A 325 -0.50 20.46 10.00
C GLY A 325 0.95 20.42 9.52
N ILE A 326 1.84 20.99 10.34
CA ILE A 326 3.21 21.37 9.99
C ILE A 326 3.98 20.12 9.54
N ARG A 327 4.44 20.10 8.28
CA ARG A 327 5.55 19.22 7.87
C ARG A 327 6.73 19.63 8.72
N GLU A 328 7.29 18.73 9.50
CA GLU A 328 8.56 19.02 10.15
C GLU A 328 9.59 18.09 9.55
N THR A 329 10.57 18.66 8.85
CA THR A 329 11.80 17.95 8.55
C THR A 329 12.65 17.92 9.81
N THR A 330 13.36 16.81 10.04
CA THR A 330 14.17 16.62 11.24
C THR A 330 15.61 17.05 10.98
N SER A 331 16.33 17.37 12.05
CA SER A 331 17.80 17.49 12.00
C SER A 331 18.49 16.14 11.91
N ASP A 332 17.84 15.06 12.35
CA ASP A 332 18.49 13.78 12.62
C ASP A 332 18.80 13.03 11.33
N VAL A 333 20.05 12.57 11.23
CA VAL A 333 20.49 11.80 10.07
C VAL A 333 21.64 10.85 10.43
N GLU A 334 21.56 9.62 9.94
CA GLU A 334 22.70 8.69 10.01
C GLU A 334 23.69 9.03 8.90
N GLU A 335 24.73 9.80 9.24
CA GLU A 335 25.77 10.23 8.29
C GLU A 335 26.40 9.04 7.53
N ALA A 336 26.53 7.87 8.17
CA ALA A 336 27.05 6.64 7.57
C ALA A 336 26.23 6.13 6.37
N LEU A 337 24.95 6.48 6.27
CA LEU A 337 24.06 6.08 5.18
C LEU A 337 24.07 7.06 4.00
N ILE A 338 24.64 8.26 4.16
CA ILE A 338 24.64 9.28 3.11
C ILE A 338 25.85 9.11 2.19
N ILE A 339 25.59 9.08 0.88
CA ILE A 339 26.59 8.79 -0.14
C ILE A 339 26.80 10.01 -1.04
N GLY A 340 28.05 10.45 -1.17
CA GLY A 340 28.48 11.37 -2.23
C GLY A 340 28.22 12.85 -2.00
N ARG A 341 28.10 13.29 -0.74
CA ARG A 341 27.89 14.70 -0.35
C ARG A 341 28.97 15.29 0.57
N THR A 342 30.07 14.57 0.77
CA THR A 342 31.13 14.94 1.72
C THR A 342 31.90 16.19 1.27
N GLU A 343 32.17 16.33 -0.02
CA GLU A 343 32.92 17.48 -0.56
C GLU A 343 32.09 18.76 -0.48
N GLU A 344 30.80 18.70 -0.84
CA GLU A 344 29.86 19.82 -0.72
C GLU A 344 29.64 20.22 0.74
N LYS A 345 29.51 19.23 1.64
CA LYS A 345 29.46 19.46 3.09
C LYS A 345 30.68 20.27 3.54
N GLN A 346 31.90 19.83 3.20
CA GLN A 346 33.13 20.50 3.59
C GLN A 346 33.22 21.93 3.06
N LYS A 347 32.78 22.18 1.81
CA LYS A 347 32.73 23.53 1.25
C LYS A 347 31.79 24.45 2.03
N ILE A 348 30.57 24.01 2.29
CA ILE A 348 29.57 24.81 3.03
C ILE A 348 30.05 25.08 4.46
N VAL A 349 30.59 24.05 5.13
CA VAL A 349 31.17 24.16 6.47
C VAL A 349 32.31 25.18 6.50
N ALA A 350 33.21 25.17 5.51
CA ALA A 350 34.28 26.16 5.36
C ALA A 350 33.73 27.58 5.16
N THR A 351 32.80 27.79 4.21
CA THR A 351 32.20 29.10 3.94
C THR A 351 31.51 29.68 5.18
N LEU A 352 30.75 28.86 5.90
CA LEU A 352 30.11 29.27 7.14
C LEU A 352 31.13 29.63 8.21
N SER A 353 32.34 29.07 8.20
CA SER A 353 33.37 29.26 9.23
C SER A 353 34.37 30.39 8.94
N GLU A 354 34.46 30.87 7.71
CA GLU A 354 35.32 32.00 7.31
C GLU A 354 34.84 33.37 7.83
N SER A 355 33.57 33.50 8.24
CA SER A 355 33.03 34.75 8.80
C SER A 355 33.48 34.95 10.26
N ILE A 356 34.60 35.66 10.47
CA ILE A 356 35.15 35.97 11.81
C ILE A 356 34.50 37.23 12.43
N THR A 357 33.73 38.00 11.65
CA THR A 357 33.04 39.19 12.14
C THR A 357 31.72 38.85 12.85
N PRO A 358 31.34 39.58 13.92
CA PRO A 358 30.04 39.43 14.58
C PRO A 358 28.93 40.00 13.69
N GLU A 359 28.53 39.24 12.66
CA GLU A 359 27.42 39.57 11.77
C GLU A 359 26.63 38.32 11.39
N VAL A 360 25.36 38.51 11.00
CA VAL A 360 24.48 37.43 10.53
C VAL A 360 24.92 36.96 9.15
N THR A 361 25.35 35.70 9.05
CA THR A 361 25.70 35.06 7.77
C THR A 361 24.54 34.19 7.30
N ILE A 362 24.04 34.41 6.09
CA ILE A 362 22.99 33.60 5.48
C ILE A 362 23.58 32.88 4.27
N LEU A 363 23.52 31.54 4.23
CA LEU A 363 23.95 30.72 3.12
C LEU A 363 22.74 30.00 2.51
N PRO A 364 22.26 30.44 1.35
CA PRO A 364 21.21 29.74 0.61
C PRO A 364 21.76 28.53 -0.13
N ILE A 365 21.08 27.40 -0.05
CA ILE A 365 21.30 26.17 -0.83
C ILE A 365 20.08 25.96 -1.72
N TYR A 366 20.28 25.91 -3.03
CA TYR A 366 19.17 25.73 -3.97
C TYR A 366 19.41 24.63 -4.98
N GLY A 367 18.32 24.15 -5.58
CA GLY A 367 18.32 23.04 -6.54
C GLY A 367 16.96 22.36 -6.60
N PHE A 368 16.72 21.52 -7.60
CA PHE A 368 15.42 20.90 -7.83
C PHE A 368 15.02 19.88 -6.73
N GLY A 369 13.76 19.42 -6.72
CA GLY A 369 13.21 18.53 -5.69
C GLY A 369 13.94 17.17 -5.60
N GLY A 370 14.04 16.57 -4.41
CA GLY A 370 14.60 15.21 -4.23
C GLY A 370 16.12 15.07 -4.41
N ILE A 371 16.83 16.16 -4.74
CA ILE A 371 18.30 16.17 -4.97
C ILE A 371 19.14 16.01 -3.69
N GLY A 372 18.53 16.21 -2.52
CA GLY A 372 19.16 16.05 -1.20
C GLY A 372 19.59 17.35 -0.50
N LYS A 373 18.91 18.47 -0.76
CA LYS A 373 19.18 19.77 -0.08
C LYS A 373 19.03 19.67 1.44
N THR A 374 17.87 19.21 1.89
CA THR A 374 17.57 18.95 3.31
C THR A 374 18.61 18.02 3.93
N THR A 375 18.98 16.94 3.23
CA THR A 375 20.02 15.99 3.66
C THR A 375 21.40 16.65 3.81
N LEU A 376 21.77 17.53 2.89
CA LEU A 376 23.03 18.28 2.99
C LEU A 376 22.99 19.27 4.15
N ALA A 377 21.86 19.96 4.36
CA ALA A 377 21.67 20.83 5.52
C ALA A 377 21.73 20.05 6.84
N GLN A 378 21.16 18.85 6.93
CA GLN A 378 21.28 17.95 8.10
C GLN A 378 22.73 17.56 8.37
N LEU A 379 23.52 17.24 7.34
CA LEU A 379 24.94 16.93 7.48
C LEU A 379 25.74 18.10 8.05
N VAL A 380 25.49 19.32 7.55
CA VAL A 380 26.16 20.53 8.03
C VAL A 380 25.69 20.87 9.45
N PHE A 381 24.40 20.75 9.74
CA PHE A 381 23.81 21.01 11.05
C PHE A 381 24.40 20.13 12.15
N ASN A 382 24.66 18.85 11.84
CA ASN A 382 25.23 17.90 12.79
C ASN A 382 26.76 17.88 12.83
N ASP A 383 27.44 18.70 12.01
CA ASP A 383 28.90 18.70 11.96
C ASP A 383 29.53 19.11 13.30
N SER A 384 30.62 18.42 13.66
CA SER A 384 31.40 18.69 14.87
C SER A 384 31.91 20.13 14.97
N GLN A 385 32.15 20.82 13.85
CA GLN A 385 32.59 22.21 13.85
C GLN A 385 31.57 23.17 14.48
N PHE A 386 30.28 22.80 14.49
CA PHE A 386 29.21 23.57 15.11
C PHE A 386 28.77 23.01 16.48
N ALA A 387 29.55 22.12 17.11
CA ALA A 387 29.19 21.50 18.40
C ALA A 387 28.95 22.53 19.53
N GLY A 388 29.65 23.67 19.48
CA GLY A 388 29.49 24.77 20.43
C GLY A 388 28.42 25.81 20.07
N TYR A 389 27.56 25.55 19.08
CA TYR A 389 26.46 26.44 18.68
C TYR A 389 25.15 25.94 19.28
N SER A 390 24.26 26.86 19.67
CA SER A 390 22.85 26.52 19.83
C SER A 390 22.27 26.30 18.43
N ARG A 391 21.68 25.14 18.19
CA ARG A 391 21.23 24.74 16.85
C ARG A 391 19.71 24.71 16.80
N VAL A 392 19.14 25.30 15.75
CA VAL A 392 17.69 25.41 15.56
C VAL A 392 17.34 24.95 14.15
N TRP A 393 16.36 24.07 14.05
CA TRP A 393 15.86 23.57 12.76
C TRP A 393 14.40 23.97 12.58
N VAL A 394 14.10 24.76 11.54
CA VAL A 394 12.75 25.24 11.24
C VAL A 394 12.38 24.83 9.83
N TYR A 395 11.34 24.02 9.70
CA TYR A 395 10.70 23.84 8.41
C TYR A 395 9.82 25.06 8.09
N VAL A 396 9.96 25.60 6.88
CA VAL A 396 9.17 26.72 6.39
C VAL A 396 8.05 26.20 5.51
N SER A 397 6.82 26.30 6.01
CA SER A 397 5.66 25.85 5.26
C SER A 397 5.38 26.72 4.03
N GLN A 398 4.71 26.14 3.02
CA GLN A 398 4.22 26.90 1.86
C GLN A 398 3.28 28.04 2.28
N ASN A 399 2.52 27.86 3.36
CA ASN A 399 1.83 28.95 4.04
C ASN A 399 2.85 29.70 4.91
N PHE A 400 3.49 30.71 4.34
CA PHE A 400 4.56 31.45 5.00
C PHE A 400 4.00 32.30 6.16
N ASP A 401 4.41 31.98 7.39
CA ASP A 401 4.00 32.71 8.59
C ASP A 401 5.21 33.03 9.47
N LEU A 402 5.55 34.33 9.53
CA LEU A 402 6.66 34.85 10.33
C LEU A 402 6.50 34.54 11.83
N ASN A 403 5.28 34.57 12.36
CA ASN A 403 5.04 34.33 13.78
C ASN A 403 5.24 32.85 14.12
N LYS A 404 4.85 31.93 13.22
CA LYS A 404 5.13 30.50 13.37
C LYS A 404 6.62 30.22 13.33
N ILE A 405 7.34 30.81 12.37
CA ILE A 405 8.81 30.69 12.29
C ILE A 405 9.46 31.21 13.57
N GLY A 406 9.09 32.41 14.03
CA GLY A 406 9.66 33.01 15.24
C GLY A 406 9.39 32.18 16.50
N ASN A 407 8.16 31.70 16.68
CA ASN A 407 7.80 30.84 17.81
C ASN A 407 8.50 29.47 17.76
N SER A 408 8.70 28.90 16.56
CA SER A 408 9.45 27.65 16.39
C SER A 408 10.92 27.81 16.79
N ILE A 409 11.50 28.99 16.60
CA ILE A 409 12.88 29.27 17.04
C ILE A 409 12.91 29.43 18.57
N ILE A 410 11.96 30.18 19.13
CA ILE A 410 11.87 30.41 20.58
C ILE A 410 11.73 29.08 21.33
N SER A 411 10.82 28.20 20.91
CA SER A 411 10.55 26.93 21.57
C SER A 411 11.73 25.95 21.56
N GLN A 412 12.67 26.09 20.62
CA GLN A 412 13.89 25.27 20.58
C GLN A 412 15.04 25.87 21.39
N LEU A 413 14.95 27.16 21.75
CA LEU A 413 15.98 27.88 22.51
C LEU A 413 15.56 28.20 23.96
N SER A 414 14.30 27.99 24.32
CA SER A 414 13.68 28.34 25.60
C SER A 414 12.55 27.37 25.99
N GLU A 415 12.26 27.23 27.27
CA GLU A 415 11.13 26.44 27.82
C GLU A 415 9.79 27.24 27.87
N GLU A 416 9.79 28.51 27.45
CA GLU A 416 8.61 29.39 27.51
C GLU A 416 7.57 29.08 26.40
N SER A 417 6.28 29.27 26.71
CA SER A 417 5.15 28.97 25.82
C SER A 417 4.93 30.03 24.71
N HIS A 418 4.13 29.66 23.71
CA HIS A 418 3.85 30.45 22.50
C HIS A 418 3.52 31.92 22.77
N VAL A 419 4.27 32.82 22.13
CA VAL A 419 4.06 34.27 22.21
C VAL A 419 3.21 34.72 21.02
N THR A 420 2.10 35.40 21.27
CA THR A 420 1.08 35.73 20.25
C THR A 420 1.32 37.05 19.53
N GLU A 421 1.99 38.03 20.15
CA GLU A 421 2.23 39.34 19.52
C GLU A 421 3.59 39.42 18.80
N LYS A 422 3.58 39.90 17.55
CA LYS A 422 4.76 40.01 16.67
C LYS A 422 5.92 40.82 17.29
N GLN A 423 5.61 41.91 18.01
CA GLN A 423 6.62 42.71 18.73
C GLN A 423 7.22 41.94 19.91
N MET A 424 6.41 41.14 20.62
CA MET A 424 6.90 40.32 21.72
C MET A 424 7.80 39.19 21.22
N ILE A 425 7.45 38.52 20.10
CA ILE A 425 8.31 37.52 19.45
C ILE A 425 9.67 38.12 19.11
N HIS A 426 9.68 39.30 18.49
CA HIS A 426 10.89 40.01 18.09
C HIS A 426 11.77 40.39 19.30
N ASN A 427 11.16 40.86 20.39
CA ASN A 427 11.88 41.17 21.64
C ASN A 427 12.44 39.93 22.34
N HIS A 428 11.72 38.80 22.33
CA HIS A 428 12.19 37.54 22.89
C HIS A 428 13.35 36.97 22.09
N LEU A 429 13.22 36.92 20.76
CA LEU A 429 14.32 36.50 19.88
C LEU A 429 15.55 37.38 20.09
N ARG A 430 15.39 38.70 20.17
CA ARG A 430 16.52 39.61 20.49
C ARG A 430 17.25 39.20 21.76
N LYS A 431 16.52 38.92 22.84
CA LYS A 431 17.09 38.50 24.13
C LYS A 431 17.75 37.11 24.04
N LEU A 432 17.12 36.16 23.36
CA LEU A 432 17.60 34.78 23.24
C LEU A 432 18.85 34.65 22.37
N LEU A 433 18.92 35.45 21.29
CA LEU A 433 20.02 35.42 20.33
C LEU A 433 21.24 36.24 20.80
N ALA A 434 21.04 37.23 21.68
CA ALA A 434 22.09 38.14 22.15
C ALA A 434 23.30 37.41 22.76
N GLY A 435 24.50 37.70 22.25
CA GLY A 435 25.78 37.21 22.77
C GLY A 435 26.03 35.71 22.57
N LYS A 436 25.21 35.02 21.78
CA LYS A 436 25.32 33.57 21.54
C LYS A 436 25.82 33.24 20.14
N LYS A 437 26.35 32.02 20.00
CA LYS A 437 26.66 31.38 18.72
C LYS A 437 25.50 30.49 18.33
N ILE A 438 24.83 30.81 17.23
CA ILE A 438 23.58 30.15 16.85
C ILE A 438 23.63 29.72 15.39
N LEU A 439 23.25 28.48 15.13
CA LEU A 439 23.08 27.92 13.81
C LEU A 439 21.59 27.65 13.57
N ILE A 440 21.00 28.32 12.58
CA ILE A 440 19.59 28.18 12.23
C ILE A 440 19.50 27.55 10.84
N VAL A 441 18.68 26.52 10.68
CA VAL A 441 18.28 26.01 9.36
C VAL A 441 16.84 26.42 9.11
N LEU A 442 16.60 27.10 7.99
CA LEU A 442 15.29 27.37 7.44
C LEU A 442 15.10 26.46 6.22
N ASP A 443 14.42 25.34 6.41
CA ASP A 443 14.29 24.30 5.40
C ASP A 443 13.05 24.53 4.52
N ASP A 444 13.24 24.40 3.20
CA ASP A 444 12.23 24.46 2.14
C ASP A 444 11.48 25.81 2.07
N VAL A 445 12.18 26.93 1.95
CA VAL A 445 11.57 28.27 1.85
C VAL A 445 10.90 28.49 0.48
N TRP A 446 9.62 28.89 0.51
CA TRP A 446 8.77 29.13 -0.67
C TRP A 446 8.36 30.60 -0.90
N GLU A 447 8.59 31.50 0.05
CA GLU A 447 8.14 32.89 -0.03
C GLU A 447 8.88 33.67 -1.12
N LYS A 448 8.13 34.28 -2.04
CA LYS A 448 8.65 35.06 -3.17
C LYS A 448 8.57 36.56 -2.94
N ASN A 449 7.76 37.01 -1.97
CA ASN A 449 7.59 38.43 -1.68
C ASN A 449 8.86 39.00 -1.01
N PRO A 450 9.55 39.96 -1.66
CA PRO A 450 10.78 40.56 -1.12
C PRO A 450 10.59 41.24 0.23
N ASP A 451 9.46 41.92 0.46
CA ASP A 451 9.18 42.63 1.72
C ASP A 451 9.00 41.67 2.89
N THR A 452 8.38 40.52 2.62
CA THR A 452 8.21 39.44 3.60
C THR A 452 9.55 38.79 3.94
N LEU A 453 10.38 38.48 2.93
CA LEU A 453 11.74 37.97 3.16
C LEU A 453 12.63 38.99 3.89
N LYS A 454 12.48 40.28 3.59
CA LYS A 454 13.17 41.36 4.32
C LYS A 454 12.73 41.41 5.79
N SER A 455 11.46 41.20 6.06
CA SER A 455 10.93 41.10 7.43
C SER A 455 11.48 39.88 8.18
N LEU A 456 11.62 38.73 7.51
CA LEU A 456 12.28 37.54 8.06
C LEU A 456 13.75 37.84 8.40
N LYS A 457 14.51 38.45 7.49
CA LYS A 457 15.90 38.86 7.74
C LYS A 457 16.00 39.81 8.93
N ALA A 458 15.11 40.80 9.01
CA ALA A 458 15.07 41.74 10.12
C ALA A 458 14.77 41.04 11.46
N MET A 459 13.88 40.04 11.46
CA MET A 459 13.58 39.22 12.64
C MET A 459 14.77 38.35 13.09
N LEU A 460 15.70 38.00 12.20
CA LEU A 460 16.87 37.18 12.53
C LEU A 460 18.12 38.02 12.82
N ARG A 461 18.10 39.32 12.53
CA ARG A 461 19.20 40.28 12.74
C ARG A 461 19.02 41.08 14.03
N LEU A 462 19.14 40.42 15.19
CA LEU A 462 18.65 41.01 16.44
C LEU A 462 19.66 41.31 17.55
N GLY A 463 20.97 41.12 17.40
CA GLY A 463 21.92 41.48 18.46
C GLY A 463 23.23 42.04 17.94
N ALA A 464 23.68 43.17 18.49
CA ALA A 464 25.11 43.49 18.47
C ALA A 464 25.86 42.35 19.17
N ASP A 465 27.03 41.96 18.66
CA ASP A 465 27.92 40.93 19.23
C ASP A 465 27.43 39.46 19.17
N SER A 466 26.40 39.14 18.38
CA SER A 466 25.89 37.76 18.22
C SER A 466 26.37 37.13 16.91
N MET A 467 26.80 35.87 16.94
CA MET A 467 27.23 35.16 15.72
C MET A 467 26.14 34.18 15.28
N VAL A 468 25.28 34.65 14.37
CA VAL A 468 24.16 33.88 13.84
C VAL A 468 24.49 33.40 12.42
N LYS A 469 24.52 32.09 12.24
CA LYS A 469 24.71 31.43 10.94
C LYS A 469 23.38 30.82 10.52
N ILE A 470 22.94 31.11 9.31
CA ILE A 470 21.64 30.70 8.80
C ILE A 470 21.85 29.93 7.50
N ILE A 471 21.37 28.69 7.45
CA ILE A 471 21.29 27.91 6.22
C ILE A 471 19.85 27.98 5.74
N VAL A 472 19.65 28.33 4.48
CA VAL A 472 18.33 28.37 3.86
C VAL A 472 18.31 27.34 2.76
N THR A 473 17.36 26.40 2.75
CA THR A 473 17.17 25.52 1.58
C THR A 473 15.95 25.99 0.79
N THR A 474 16.04 26.00 -0.53
CA THR A 474 14.90 26.33 -1.41
C THR A 474 15.02 25.63 -2.75
N ARG A 475 13.93 25.55 -3.50
CA ARG A 475 13.95 25.06 -4.89
C ARG A 475 14.20 26.18 -5.90
N ASP A 476 13.89 27.41 -5.50
CA ASP A 476 13.84 28.57 -6.40
C ASP A 476 15.13 29.39 -6.28
N GLU A 477 15.85 29.51 -7.40
CA GLU A 477 17.08 30.31 -7.49
C GLU A 477 16.82 31.80 -7.22
N ALA A 478 15.65 32.32 -7.59
CA ALA A 478 15.29 33.71 -7.34
C ALA A 478 15.12 33.96 -5.85
N ILE A 479 14.47 33.06 -5.11
CA ILE A 479 14.36 33.14 -3.64
C ILE A 479 15.75 33.09 -3.00
N ALA A 480 16.62 32.20 -3.47
CA ALA A 480 17.98 32.05 -2.95
C ALA A 480 18.80 33.35 -3.12
N ARG A 481 18.71 33.99 -4.29
CA ARG A 481 19.36 35.29 -4.56
C ARG A 481 18.72 36.46 -3.81
N GLU A 482 17.40 36.42 -3.61
CA GLU A 482 16.68 37.47 -2.90
C GLU A 482 16.95 37.41 -1.40
N ILE A 483 17.07 36.21 -0.80
CA ILE A 483 17.25 36.07 0.64
C ILE A 483 18.68 36.41 1.12
N CYS A 484 19.70 36.28 0.26
CA CYS A 484 21.06 36.67 0.59
C CYS A 484 21.77 37.33 -0.60
N HIS A 485 22.35 38.51 -0.36
CA HIS A 485 23.18 39.22 -1.34
C HIS A 485 24.67 39.24 -0.96
N THR A 486 25.02 38.78 0.24
CA THR A 486 26.40 38.86 0.78
C THR A 486 27.19 37.56 0.57
N VAL A 487 26.50 36.41 0.53
CA VAL A 487 27.08 35.10 0.25
C VAL A 487 26.45 34.58 -1.02
N GLU A 488 27.28 34.08 -1.93
CA GLU A 488 26.78 33.48 -3.17
C GLU A 488 25.93 32.23 -2.87
N PRO A 489 24.70 32.14 -3.38
CA PRO A 489 23.87 30.95 -3.21
C PRO A 489 24.53 29.68 -3.74
N TYR A 490 24.56 28.63 -2.93
CA TYR A 490 25.13 27.35 -3.31
C TYR A 490 24.14 26.53 -4.15
N LYS A 491 24.44 26.36 -5.44
CA LYS A 491 23.70 25.43 -6.30
C LYS A 491 24.12 24.00 -5.99
N LEU A 492 23.19 23.19 -5.51
CA LEU A 492 23.46 21.78 -5.27
C LEU A 492 23.42 21.01 -6.60
N GLU A 493 24.55 20.43 -6.97
CA GLU A 493 24.68 19.64 -8.20
C GLU A 493 24.13 18.21 -8.05
N THR A 494 23.80 17.59 -9.18
CA THR A 494 23.35 16.20 -9.23
C THR A 494 24.47 15.23 -8.84
N LEU A 495 24.12 14.10 -8.21
CA LEU A 495 25.09 13.04 -7.96
C LEU A 495 25.63 12.46 -9.28
N THR A 496 26.86 11.96 -9.24
CA THR A 496 27.39 11.19 -10.37
C THR A 496 26.77 9.79 -10.42
N ASP A 497 26.71 9.19 -11.61
CA ASP A 497 26.25 7.81 -11.83
C ASP A 497 26.94 6.80 -10.90
N LYS A 498 28.21 7.06 -10.57
CA LYS A 498 29.00 6.27 -9.62
C LYS A 498 28.37 6.28 -8.22
N PHE A 499 27.87 7.43 -7.76
CA PHE A 499 27.20 7.55 -6.47
C PHE A 499 25.78 6.99 -6.51
N CYS A 500 25.01 7.21 -7.58
CA CYS A 500 23.73 6.54 -7.78
C CYS A 500 23.88 5.01 -7.76
N TRP A 501 24.92 4.47 -8.41
CA TRP A 501 25.23 3.05 -8.37
C TRP A 501 25.62 2.57 -6.96
N LYS A 502 26.32 3.39 -6.17
CA LYS A 502 26.61 3.04 -4.77
C LYS A 502 25.32 2.95 -3.94
N ILE A 503 24.38 3.89 -4.12
CA ILE A 503 23.07 3.89 -3.44
C ILE A 503 22.27 2.64 -3.84
N LEU A 504 22.16 2.35 -5.14
CA LEU A 504 21.47 1.15 -5.64
C LEU A 504 22.05 -0.14 -5.02
N LYS A 505 23.39 -0.25 -4.96
CA LYS A 505 24.03 -1.41 -4.34
C LYS A 505 23.74 -1.57 -2.86
N GLN A 506 23.64 -0.45 -2.13
CA GLN A 506 23.31 -0.47 -0.71
C GLN A 506 21.88 -0.97 -0.50
N LYS A 507 20.92 -0.46 -1.29
CA LYS A 507 19.50 -0.81 -1.17
C LYS A 507 19.15 -2.22 -1.65
N THR A 508 19.93 -2.78 -2.58
CA THR A 508 19.74 -4.14 -3.13
C THR A 508 20.53 -5.23 -2.40
N ALA A 509 21.21 -4.89 -1.30
CA ALA A 509 22.17 -5.77 -0.62
C ALA A 509 23.18 -6.43 -1.59
N PHE A 510 23.58 -5.70 -2.64
CA PHE A 510 24.23 -6.23 -3.84
C PHE A 510 25.48 -7.07 -3.58
N LYS A 511 26.24 -6.75 -2.53
CA LYS A 511 27.47 -7.47 -2.16
C LYS A 511 27.22 -8.96 -1.88
N ASN A 512 26.05 -9.27 -1.32
CA ASN A 512 25.66 -10.59 -0.86
C ASN A 512 24.97 -11.42 -1.95
N ARG A 513 24.75 -10.85 -3.14
CA ARG A 513 24.08 -11.53 -4.24
C ARG A 513 24.99 -12.51 -4.98
N VAL A 514 24.42 -13.65 -5.36
CA VAL A 514 25.10 -14.70 -6.13
C VAL A 514 25.33 -14.29 -7.58
N ASP A 515 24.33 -13.62 -8.18
CA ASP A 515 24.27 -13.15 -9.57
C ASP A 515 24.92 -11.76 -9.80
N LYS A 516 25.62 -11.22 -8.79
CA LYS A 516 26.19 -9.85 -8.82
C LYS A 516 27.10 -9.53 -10.01
N LYS A 517 27.70 -10.54 -10.66
CA LYS A 517 28.53 -10.33 -11.86
C LYS A 517 27.67 -9.96 -13.07
N GLN A 518 26.55 -10.64 -13.26
CA GLN A 518 25.59 -10.41 -14.34
C GLN A 518 24.88 -9.05 -14.15
N LEU A 519 24.40 -8.80 -12.94
CA LEU A 519 23.65 -7.57 -12.62
C LEU A 519 24.48 -6.29 -12.62
N LYS A 520 25.82 -6.38 -12.60
CA LYS A 520 26.69 -5.20 -12.47
C LYS A 520 26.54 -4.24 -13.66
N HIS A 521 26.34 -4.76 -14.87
CA HIS A 521 26.16 -3.93 -16.06
C HIS A 521 24.79 -3.27 -16.05
N ILE A 522 23.73 -4.08 -15.94
CA ILE A 522 22.34 -3.63 -15.89
C ILE A 522 22.14 -2.57 -14.79
N GLY A 523 22.68 -2.83 -13.60
CA GLY A 523 22.62 -1.89 -12.49
C GLY A 523 23.33 -0.56 -12.71
N ARG A 524 24.39 -0.52 -13.52
CA ARG A 524 25.05 0.73 -13.90
C ARG A 524 24.21 1.51 -14.91
N GLU A 525 23.59 0.85 -15.86
CA GLU A 525 22.69 1.49 -16.82
C GLU A 525 21.49 2.11 -16.11
N ILE A 526 20.88 1.37 -15.17
CA ILE A 526 19.81 1.91 -14.32
C ILE A 526 20.32 3.10 -13.49
N ALA A 527 21.55 3.02 -12.94
CA ALA A 527 22.13 4.13 -12.17
C ALA A 527 22.30 5.41 -13.00
N THR A 528 22.67 5.29 -14.26
CA THR A 528 22.76 6.42 -15.21
C THR A 528 21.38 7.00 -15.48
N LYS A 529 20.36 6.15 -15.67
CA LYS A 529 18.97 6.58 -15.87
C LYS A 529 18.33 7.27 -14.65
N CYS A 530 18.92 7.18 -13.46
CA CYS A 530 18.46 7.92 -12.28
C CYS A 530 18.79 9.43 -12.32
N GLY A 531 19.54 9.92 -13.32
CA GLY A 531 19.81 11.34 -13.52
C GLY A 531 20.59 12.03 -12.39
N GLY A 532 21.29 11.25 -11.56
CA GLY A 532 22.00 11.78 -10.40
C GLY A 532 21.12 12.12 -9.19
N VAL A 533 19.88 11.62 -9.15
CA VAL A 533 18.91 11.96 -8.09
C VAL A 533 18.84 10.87 -7.04
N ALA A 534 19.15 11.26 -5.79
CA ALA A 534 19.26 10.33 -4.67
C ALA A 534 17.95 9.58 -4.40
N LEU A 535 16.82 10.31 -4.40
CA LEU A 535 15.49 9.73 -4.14
C LEU A 535 15.12 8.66 -5.20
N ALA A 536 15.38 8.94 -6.47
CA ALA A 536 15.17 7.99 -7.58
C ALA A 536 16.02 6.72 -7.40
N ALA A 537 17.32 6.88 -7.11
CA ALA A 537 18.22 5.75 -6.88
C ALA A 537 17.84 4.92 -5.64
N GLN A 538 17.34 5.56 -4.57
CA GLN A 538 16.86 4.85 -3.38
C GLN A 538 15.61 4.03 -3.68
N SER A 539 14.63 4.64 -4.35
CA SER A 539 13.34 4.02 -4.66
C SER A 539 13.49 2.82 -5.60
N LEU A 540 14.23 2.98 -6.71
CA LEU A 540 14.53 1.88 -7.64
C LEU A 540 15.42 0.82 -6.98
N GLY A 541 16.38 1.23 -6.15
CA GLY A 541 17.25 0.29 -5.43
C GLY A 541 16.47 -0.62 -4.49
N TYR A 542 15.47 -0.09 -3.79
CA TYR A 542 14.59 -0.93 -2.98
C TYR A 542 13.69 -1.81 -3.86
N THR A 543 13.12 -1.26 -4.94
CA THR A 543 12.26 -2.00 -5.89
C THR A 543 12.98 -3.19 -6.52
N LEU A 544 14.29 -3.06 -6.78
CA LEU A 544 15.13 -4.11 -7.37
C LEU A 544 15.64 -5.13 -6.35
N ASN A 545 15.44 -4.89 -5.06
CA ASN A 545 15.90 -5.80 -4.02
C ASN A 545 15.17 -7.14 -4.12
N GLY A 546 15.91 -8.24 -4.08
CA GLY A 546 15.36 -9.60 -4.23
C GLY A 546 14.90 -10.00 -5.64
N LYS A 547 14.90 -9.08 -6.62
CA LYS A 547 14.51 -9.38 -8.02
C LYS A 547 15.58 -10.16 -8.78
N THR A 548 15.16 -10.92 -9.79
CA THR A 548 15.99 -11.71 -10.72
C THR A 548 16.62 -10.85 -11.82
N SER A 549 17.54 -11.41 -12.63
CA SER A 549 18.18 -10.66 -13.73
C SER A 549 17.17 -10.16 -14.76
N ASP A 550 16.24 -11.00 -15.19
CA ASP A 550 15.24 -10.66 -16.20
C ASP A 550 14.35 -9.51 -15.73
N GLU A 551 14.03 -9.46 -14.43
CA GLU A 551 13.28 -8.35 -13.84
C GLU A 551 14.09 -7.05 -13.68
N TRP A 552 15.43 -7.14 -13.59
CA TRP A 552 16.28 -5.96 -13.68
C TRP A 552 16.33 -5.42 -15.10
N GLU A 553 16.37 -6.32 -16.10
CA GLU A 553 16.30 -5.96 -17.52
C GLU A 553 14.95 -5.33 -17.86
N SER A 554 13.83 -5.88 -17.34
CA SER A 554 12.50 -5.30 -17.56
C SER A 554 12.35 -3.89 -16.98
N VAL A 555 13.03 -3.58 -15.88
CA VAL A 555 13.10 -2.22 -15.32
C VAL A 555 13.99 -1.34 -16.20
N ARG A 556 15.15 -1.83 -16.63
CA ARG A 556 16.08 -1.07 -17.48
C ARG A 556 15.44 -0.72 -18.83
N ASP A 557 14.78 -1.66 -19.48
CA ASP A 557 14.31 -1.52 -20.87
C ASP A 557 12.86 -1.04 -20.98
N ASN A 558 12.29 -0.55 -19.87
CA ASN A 558 10.93 -0.08 -19.83
C ASN A 558 10.71 1.20 -20.67
N TYR A 559 9.61 1.27 -21.43
CA TYR A 559 9.30 2.43 -22.28
C TYR A 559 9.05 3.72 -21.49
N ILE A 560 8.72 3.67 -20.18
CA ILE A 560 8.53 4.85 -19.32
C ILE A 560 9.78 5.74 -19.33
N TRP A 561 10.98 5.16 -19.54
CA TRP A 561 12.21 5.94 -19.69
C TRP A 561 12.27 6.83 -20.94
N THR A 562 11.41 6.57 -21.93
CA THR A 562 11.48 7.16 -23.28
C THR A 562 10.32 8.11 -23.61
N VAL A 563 9.35 8.27 -22.70
CA VAL A 563 8.18 9.14 -22.93
C VAL A 563 8.60 10.61 -22.84
N PRO A 564 8.38 11.45 -23.85
CA PRO A 564 8.79 12.86 -23.81
C PRO A 564 7.93 13.67 -22.83
N THR A 565 8.52 14.57 -22.05
CA THR A 565 7.79 15.59 -21.29
C THR A 565 7.54 16.85 -22.12
N PRO A 566 6.40 17.55 -21.95
CA PRO A 566 6.09 18.79 -22.69
C PRO A 566 7.07 19.94 -22.43
N GLU A 567 7.78 19.89 -21.31
CA GLU A 567 8.75 20.91 -20.91
C GLU A 567 10.18 20.38 -21.07
N ASP A 568 10.96 21.13 -21.86
CA ASP A 568 12.40 21.03 -22.11
C ASP A 568 13.02 19.60 -22.10
N PRO A 569 13.29 18.99 -23.28
CA PRO A 569 13.93 17.67 -23.38
C PRO A 569 15.36 17.61 -22.80
N SER A 570 15.93 18.73 -22.35
CA SER A 570 17.21 18.77 -21.61
C SER A 570 17.07 18.75 -20.08
N SER A 571 15.82 18.74 -19.57
CA SER A 571 15.52 18.76 -18.14
C SER A 571 15.73 17.41 -17.47
N LYS A 572 16.66 17.34 -16.51
CA LYS A 572 16.88 16.17 -15.62
C LYS A 572 15.66 15.81 -14.76
N ASN A 573 14.58 16.61 -14.76
CA ASN A 573 13.36 16.31 -14.01
C ASN A 573 12.59 15.12 -14.60
N HIS A 574 12.67 14.87 -15.91
CA HIS A 574 11.99 13.74 -16.55
C HIS A 574 12.49 12.39 -16.01
N GLU A 575 13.81 12.22 -15.90
CA GLU A 575 14.44 10.98 -15.42
C GLU A 575 14.04 10.64 -13.98
N VAL A 576 13.84 11.66 -13.14
CA VAL A 576 13.34 11.50 -11.77
C VAL A 576 11.91 11.01 -11.77
N GLN A 577 11.06 11.65 -12.57
CA GLN A 577 9.64 11.32 -12.65
C GLN A 577 9.45 9.90 -13.17
N ALA A 578 10.16 9.53 -14.24
CA ALA A 578 10.19 8.19 -14.80
C ALA A 578 10.65 7.14 -13.75
N SER A 579 11.71 7.44 -12.98
CA SER A 579 12.21 6.54 -11.93
C SER A 579 11.19 6.27 -10.82
N LEU A 580 10.52 7.31 -10.34
CA LEU A 580 9.51 7.19 -9.29
C LEU A 580 8.26 6.47 -9.81
N LEU A 581 7.83 6.78 -11.03
CA LEU A 581 6.71 6.12 -11.69
C LEU A 581 6.99 4.64 -11.94
N LEU A 582 8.21 4.29 -12.37
CA LEU A 582 8.63 2.89 -12.50
C LEU A 582 8.59 2.14 -11.17
N SER A 583 9.03 2.78 -10.10
CA SER A 583 8.95 2.20 -8.76
C SER A 583 7.49 1.92 -8.38
N TYR A 584 6.56 2.83 -8.70
CA TYR A 584 5.11 2.63 -8.55
C TYR A 584 4.57 1.46 -9.38
N HIS A 585 4.86 1.39 -10.69
CA HIS A 585 4.32 0.32 -11.55
C HIS A 585 4.73 -1.08 -11.10
N HIS A 586 5.92 -1.22 -10.50
CA HIS A 586 6.43 -2.49 -9.98
C HIS A 586 5.94 -2.82 -8.56
N MET A 587 5.17 -1.94 -7.90
CA MET A 587 4.53 -2.26 -6.62
C MET A 587 3.41 -3.30 -6.79
N PRO A 588 3.15 -4.14 -5.77
CA PRO A 588 1.94 -4.94 -5.70
C PRO A 588 0.68 -4.07 -5.77
N GLU A 589 -0.40 -4.60 -6.36
CA GLU A 589 -1.62 -3.82 -6.62
C GLU A 589 -2.27 -3.22 -5.36
N CYS A 590 -2.35 -4.00 -4.27
CA CYS A 590 -2.82 -3.51 -2.98
C CYS A 590 -1.95 -2.36 -2.44
N LEU A 591 -0.63 -2.45 -2.62
CA LEU A 591 0.29 -1.41 -2.17
C LEU A 591 0.13 -0.13 -2.99
N LYS A 592 -0.11 -0.24 -4.31
CA LYS A 592 -0.43 0.92 -5.15
C LYS A 592 -1.64 1.67 -4.63
N MET A 593 -2.72 0.96 -4.26
CA MET A 593 -3.92 1.59 -3.70
C MET A 593 -3.63 2.27 -2.36
N CYS A 594 -2.91 1.61 -1.45
CA CYS A 594 -2.47 2.19 -0.18
C CYS A 594 -1.64 3.46 -0.39
N PHE A 595 -0.66 3.41 -1.30
CA PHE A 595 0.21 4.52 -1.63
C PHE A 595 -0.54 5.70 -2.25
N SER A 596 -1.33 5.45 -3.30
CA SER A 596 -2.06 6.50 -4.01
C SER A 596 -3.03 7.19 -3.05
N TYR A 597 -3.69 6.45 -2.15
CA TYR A 597 -4.59 7.01 -1.14
C TYR A 597 -3.92 8.05 -0.23
N CYS A 598 -2.62 7.94 0.06
CA CYS A 598 -1.88 8.92 0.86
C CYS A 598 -1.92 10.34 0.25
N ALA A 599 -2.23 10.50 -1.04
CA ALA A 599 -2.39 11.81 -1.67
C ALA A 599 -3.59 12.63 -1.18
N ILE A 600 -4.51 11.99 -0.43
CA ILE A 600 -5.63 12.67 0.20
C ILE A 600 -5.15 13.65 1.28
N PHE A 601 -4.10 13.29 2.01
CA PHE A 601 -3.48 14.17 2.98
C PHE A 601 -2.78 15.32 2.25
N PRO A 602 -2.86 16.56 2.72
CA PRO A 602 -2.11 17.66 2.14
C PRO A 602 -0.60 17.43 2.15
N LYS A 603 0.13 18.11 1.26
CA LYS A 603 1.59 18.09 1.27
C LYS A 603 2.09 18.50 2.65
N GLY A 604 2.94 17.66 3.23
CA GLY A 604 3.53 17.93 4.52
C GLY A 604 2.68 17.60 5.75
N HIS A 605 1.44 17.15 5.58
CA HIS A 605 0.61 16.73 6.70
C HIS A 605 1.24 15.55 7.45
N ASN A 606 1.22 15.59 8.79
CA ASN A 606 1.65 14.48 9.64
C ASN A 606 0.57 13.39 9.65
N ILE A 607 0.94 12.20 9.19
CA ILE A 607 0.05 11.06 9.08
C ILE A 607 0.35 10.09 10.22
N VAL A 608 -0.63 9.81 11.07
CA VAL A 608 -0.51 8.82 12.14
C VAL A 608 -0.49 7.42 11.53
N LYS A 609 0.56 6.64 11.83
CA LYS A 609 0.76 5.29 11.27
C LYS A 609 -0.46 4.37 11.47
N CYS A 610 -0.93 4.25 12.71
CA CYS A 610 -2.02 3.34 13.07
C CYS A 610 -3.31 3.72 12.36
N ASP A 611 -3.63 5.01 12.29
CA ASP A 611 -4.83 5.50 11.63
C ASP A 611 -4.79 5.23 10.13
N LEU A 612 -3.64 5.48 9.49
CA LEU A 612 -3.44 5.19 8.06
C LEU A 612 -3.69 3.71 7.73
N ILE A 613 -3.14 2.79 8.53
CA ILE A 613 -3.33 1.36 8.32
C ILE A 613 -4.80 0.97 8.49
N HIS A 614 -5.48 1.46 9.54
CA HIS A 614 -6.90 1.17 9.73
C HIS A 614 -7.78 1.76 8.62
N GLN A 615 -7.44 2.93 8.08
CA GLN A 615 -8.12 3.49 6.92
C GLN A 615 -7.95 2.59 5.69
N TRP A 616 -6.74 2.07 5.42
CA TRP A 616 -6.51 1.11 4.33
C TRP A 616 -7.32 -0.18 4.50
N ILE A 617 -7.43 -0.70 5.73
CA ILE A 617 -8.26 -1.87 6.06
C ILE A 617 -9.74 -1.55 5.82
N ALA A 618 -10.23 -0.41 6.32
CA ALA A 618 -11.62 0.01 6.16
C ALA A 618 -12.02 0.16 4.68
N LEU A 619 -11.13 0.73 3.86
CA LEU A 619 -11.32 0.88 2.41
C LEU A 619 -11.21 -0.44 1.64
N GLY A 620 -10.73 -1.51 2.28
CA GLY A 620 -10.55 -2.83 1.66
C GLY A 620 -9.32 -2.93 0.77
N PHE A 621 -8.29 -2.10 1.00
CA PHE A 621 -7.02 -2.19 0.26
C PHE A 621 -6.13 -3.32 0.78
N ILE A 622 -6.33 -3.69 2.05
CA ILE A 622 -5.63 -4.78 2.72
C ILE A 622 -6.62 -5.92 2.94
N GLU A 623 -6.40 -7.03 2.25
CA GLU A 623 -7.20 -8.24 2.43
C GLU A 623 -6.54 -9.18 3.46
N PRO A 624 -7.32 -9.87 4.31
CA PRO A 624 -6.78 -10.83 5.26
C PRO A 624 -6.05 -11.96 4.52
N SER A 625 -4.84 -12.29 4.99
CA SER A 625 -4.09 -13.44 4.46
C SER A 625 -4.13 -14.61 5.45
N THR A 626 -3.78 -15.81 4.99
CA THR A 626 -3.65 -16.99 5.86
C THR A 626 -2.42 -16.94 6.77
N ILE A 627 -1.48 -16.02 6.51
CA ILE A 627 -0.15 -15.97 7.15
C ILE A 627 -0.03 -14.77 8.10
N PHE A 628 -0.48 -13.60 7.64
CA PHE A 628 -0.46 -12.34 8.36
C PHE A 628 -1.88 -11.84 8.59
N ASP A 629 -2.13 -11.31 9.78
CA ASP A 629 -3.33 -10.50 10.00
C ASP A 629 -3.25 -9.16 9.23
N THR A 630 -4.37 -8.45 9.16
CA THR A 630 -4.48 -7.22 8.37
C THR A 630 -3.58 -6.10 8.89
N MET A 631 -3.34 -6.02 10.20
CA MET A 631 -2.47 -5.00 10.79
C MET A 631 -1.00 -5.28 10.45
N GLN A 632 -0.56 -6.54 10.59
CA GLN A 632 0.78 -6.98 10.20
C GLN A 632 1.06 -6.76 8.71
N LEU A 633 0.07 -7.02 7.85
CA LEU A 633 0.20 -6.74 6.43
C LEU A 633 0.28 -5.23 6.15
N GLY A 634 -0.47 -4.41 6.88
CA GLY A 634 -0.37 -2.95 6.84
C GLY A 634 1.02 -2.44 7.26
N GLU A 635 1.58 -2.96 8.35
CA GLU A 635 2.94 -2.64 8.81
C GLU A 635 4.00 -3.04 7.78
N LYS A 636 3.81 -4.18 7.09
CA LYS A 636 4.66 -4.60 5.97
C LYS A 636 4.59 -3.60 4.81
N TYR A 637 3.40 -3.11 4.46
CA TYR A 637 3.24 -2.10 3.41
C TYR A 637 3.88 -0.76 3.80
N VAL A 638 3.70 -0.31 5.04
CA VAL A 638 4.40 0.86 5.59
C VAL A 638 5.92 0.67 5.46
N THR A 639 6.45 -0.49 5.87
CA THR A 639 7.88 -0.81 5.77
C THR A 639 8.40 -0.76 4.34
N GLN A 640 7.60 -1.24 3.37
CA GLN A 640 7.95 -1.17 1.95
C GLN A 640 7.99 0.29 1.44
N LEU A 641 7.00 1.11 1.81
CA LEU A 641 6.98 2.53 1.44
C LEU A 641 8.13 3.31 2.07
N LEU A 642 8.48 3.04 3.34
CA LEU A 642 9.67 3.57 3.99
C LEU A 642 10.95 3.12 3.28
N GLY A 643 11.02 1.85 2.88
CA GLY A 643 12.16 1.28 2.15
C GLY A 643 12.43 1.98 0.81
N MET A 644 11.36 2.31 0.08
CA MET A 644 11.37 3.09 -1.16
C MET A 644 11.58 4.60 -0.95
N SER A 645 11.68 5.06 0.30
CA SER A 645 11.72 6.48 0.70
C SER A 645 10.46 7.26 0.29
N PHE A 646 9.33 6.57 0.10
CA PHE A 646 8.04 7.17 -0.24
C PHE A 646 7.30 7.69 0.99
N LEU A 647 7.49 7.04 2.13
CA LEU A 647 7.19 7.57 3.46
C LEU A 647 8.48 7.97 4.18
N GLN A 648 8.39 8.95 5.06
CA GLN A 648 9.48 9.41 5.92
C GLN A 648 8.94 9.64 7.34
N TYR A 649 9.72 9.31 8.37
CA TYR A 649 9.36 9.64 9.74
C TYR A 649 9.32 11.16 9.92
N SER A 650 8.30 11.67 10.60
CA SER A 650 8.27 13.05 11.07
C SER A 650 8.52 13.15 12.57
N LYS A 651 8.95 14.33 13.03
CA LYS A 651 9.15 14.57 14.46
C LYS A 651 7.80 14.58 15.17
N THR A 652 7.73 13.96 16.35
CA THR A 652 6.68 14.27 17.32
C THR A 652 6.93 15.69 17.83
N PRO A 653 5.95 16.63 17.75
CA PRO A 653 6.14 17.96 18.31
C PRO A 653 6.46 17.82 19.80
N SER A 654 7.68 18.20 20.18
CA SER A 654 8.20 18.12 21.55
C SER A 654 7.63 19.23 22.45
N SER A 655 6.34 19.54 22.30
CA SER A 655 5.67 20.60 23.06
C SER A 655 4.18 20.31 23.23
N ASP A 656 3.89 19.25 23.98
CA ASP A 656 2.87 19.27 25.03
C ASP A 656 3.11 18.01 25.86
N GLY A 657 3.21 18.13 27.18
CA GLY A 657 3.43 16.99 28.09
C GLY A 657 2.26 16.00 28.16
N ARG A 658 1.42 15.95 27.12
CA ARG A 658 0.11 15.32 27.02
C ARG A 658 -0.03 14.25 25.93
N ARG A 659 0.97 14.03 25.08
CA ARG A 659 0.89 12.95 24.07
C ARG A 659 2.02 11.94 24.23
N ASP A 660 1.60 10.69 24.12
CA ASP A 660 2.34 9.46 24.39
C ASP A 660 3.68 9.41 23.63
N LYS A 661 4.75 9.00 24.31
CA LYS A 661 6.13 8.93 23.76
C LYS A 661 6.29 7.89 22.64
N GLY A 662 5.20 7.29 22.14
CA GLY A 662 5.20 6.17 21.19
C GLY A 662 4.47 6.39 19.85
N VAL A 663 3.88 7.55 19.58
CA VAL A 663 3.12 7.77 18.33
C VAL A 663 4.07 7.94 17.14
N THR A 664 4.05 6.97 16.21
CA THR A 664 4.81 7.07 14.95
C THR A 664 4.05 7.94 13.93
N LEU A 665 4.68 9.03 13.52
CA LEU A 665 4.17 9.96 12.51
C LEU A 665 4.98 9.86 11.21
N PHE A 666 4.28 9.99 10.09
CA PHE A 666 4.88 9.98 8.76
C PHE A 666 4.55 11.24 7.96
N THR A 667 5.40 11.54 6.98
CA THR A 667 5.12 12.50 5.91
C THR A 667 5.48 11.89 4.56
N LEU A 668 4.92 12.44 3.48
CA LEU A 668 5.33 12.13 2.10
C LEU A 668 6.20 13.27 1.57
N HIS A 669 7.27 12.92 0.85
CA HIS A 669 8.06 13.91 0.10
C HIS A 669 7.20 14.50 -1.04
N ASP A 670 7.29 15.80 -1.32
CA ASP A 670 6.39 16.45 -2.29
C ASP A 670 6.35 15.80 -3.67
N LEU A 671 7.52 15.45 -4.25
CA LEU A 671 7.55 14.72 -5.54
C LEU A 671 6.84 13.36 -5.48
N VAL A 672 6.88 12.68 -4.34
CA VAL A 672 6.19 11.40 -4.14
C VAL A 672 4.70 11.63 -3.92
N HIS A 673 4.34 12.71 -3.22
CA HIS A 673 2.96 13.14 -3.06
C HIS A 673 2.33 13.51 -4.41
N ASP A 674 3.05 14.24 -5.25
CA ASP A 674 2.64 14.59 -6.62
C ASP A 674 2.43 13.35 -7.48
N LEU A 675 3.32 12.36 -7.37
CA LEU A 675 3.13 11.05 -8.00
C LEU A 675 1.85 10.39 -7.49
N ALA A 676 1.68 10.27 -6.16
CA ALA A 676 0.49 9.66 -5.57
C ALA A 676 -0.80 10.37 -6.01
N ALA A 677 -0.78 11.70 -6.08
CA ALA A 677 -1.89 12.53 -6.52
C ALA A 677 -2.21 12.32 -8.00
N ALA A 678 -1.18 12.25 -8.85
CA ALA A 678 -1.34 11.92 -10.27
C ALA A 678 -1.96 10.53 -10.46
N MET A 679 -1.56 9.53 -9.67
CA MET A 679 -2.15 8.19 -9.71
C MET A 679 -3.59 8.14 -9.17
N LEU A 680 -3.95 9.07 -8.28
CA LEU A 680 -5.29 9.20 -7.73
C LEU A 680 -6.23 10.02 -8.66
N ALA A 681 -5.66 10.83 -9.56
CA ALA A 681 -6.34 11.62 -10.60
C ALA A 681 -7.55 12.43 -10.07
N ASP A 682 -8.61 12.59 -10.87
CA ASP A 682 -9.87 13.29 -10.55
C ASP A 682 -10.71 12.60 -9.44
N LYS A 683 -10.17 11.61 -8.72
CA LYS A 683 -10.89 10.85 -7.69
C LYS A 683 -10.88 11.51 -6.31
N VAL A 684 -10.13 12.60 -6.12
CA VAL A 684 -10.12 13.38 -4.87
C VAL A 684 -10.71 14.76 -5.08
N ASN A 685 -11.69 15.13 -4.26
CA ASN A 685 -12.08 16.51 -4.13
C ASN A 685 -11.23 17.20 -3.05
N LYS A 686 -10.51 18.26 -3.44
CA LYS A 686 -9.78 19.16 -2.52
C LYS A 686 -10.36 20.58 -2.49
N LYS A 687 -11.44 20.85 -3.23
CA LYS A 687 -12.02 22.21 -3.40
C LYS A 687 -13.35 22.34 -2.67
N GLY A 688 -13.29 22.61 -1.36
CA GLY A 688 -14.48 22.93 -0.55
C GLY A 688 -15.57 21.84 -0.59
N ASN A 689 -16.81 22.21 -0.27
CA ASN A 689 -17.92 21.25 -0.12
C ASN A 689 -18.55 20.82 -1.45
N ALA A 690 -18.14 21.42 -2.57
CA ALA A 690 -18.66 21.08 -3.89
C ALA A 690 -17.83 19.93 -4.48
N VAL A 691 -18.45 18.76 -4.62
CA VAL A 691 -17.80 17.51 -5.00
C VAL A 691 -18.15 17.15 -6.43
N GLU A 692 -17.13 16.89 -7.25
CA GLU A 692 -17.31 16.44 -8.63
C GLU A 692 -17.78 14.97 -8.71
N SER A 693 -18.41 14.62 -9.84
CA SER A 693 -19.06 13.31 -9.99
C SER A 693 -18.14 12.10 -10.06
N SER A 694 -16.84 12.31 -10.30
CA SER A 694 -15.78 11.30 -10.37
C SER A 694 -15.11 11.00 -9.02
N CYS A 695 -15.34 11.84 -7.99
CA CYS A 695 -14.63 11.74 -6.74
C CYS A 695 -15.09 10.54 -5.89
N HIS A 696 -14.12 9.82 -5.34
CA HIS A 696 -14.31 8.73 -4.36
C HIS A 696 -13.84 9.15 -2.96
N TYR A 697 -13.02 10.18 -2.88
CA TYR A 697 -12.47 10.70 -1.64
C TYR A 697 -12.69 12.21 -1.60
N ALA A 698 -12.97 12.75 -0.42
CA ALA A 698 -13.22 14.17 -0.25
C ALA A 698 -12.48 14.72 0.97
N LEU A 699 -11.87 15.89 0.77
CA LEU A 699 -11.22 16.70 1.77
C LEU A 699 -11.92 18.06 1.81
N VAL A 700 -12.56 18.37 2.94
CA VAL A 700 -13.50 19.50 3.07
C VAL A 700 -13.06 20.43 4.18
N THR A 701 -13.28 21.73 4.00
CA THR A 701 -12.82 22.76 4.94
C THR A 701 -13.95 23.47 5.69
N ASP A 702 -15.20 23.08 5.46
CA ASP A 702 -16.37 23.64 6.13
C ASP A 702 -17.33 22.50 6.54
N CYS A 703 -17.27 22.10 7.81
CA CYS A 703 -18.13 21.06 8.37
C CYS A 703 -19.53 21.56 8.76
N SER A 704 -19.88 22.83 8.49
CA SER A 704 -21.22 23.37 8.75
C SER A 704 -22.18 23.17 7.58
N LYS A 705 -21.66 22.93 6.37
CA LYS A 705 -22.43 22.80 5.14
C LYS A 705 -22.48 21.36 4.64
N PRO A 706 -23.60 20.92 4.04
CA PRO A 706 -23.68 19.61 3.40
C PRO A 706 -22.72 19.53 2.20
N LEU A 707 -22.27 18.32 1.86
CA LEU A 707 -21.65 18.05 0.56
C LEU A 707 -22.64 18.41 -0.56
N GLN A 708 -22.21 19.26 -1.48
CA GLN A 708 -22.97 19.70 -2.63
C GLN A 708 -22.36 19.15 -3.91
N LEU A 709 -23.18 18.99 -4.96
CA LEU A 709 -22.74 18.49 -6.25
C LEU A 709 -22.34 19.67 -7.13
N SER A 710 -21.07 19.77 -7.53
CA SER A 710 -20.65 20.80 -8.50
C SER A 710 -21.09 20.39 -9.90
N THR A 711 -21.79 21.27 -10.61
CA THR A 711 -22.14 21.11 -12.03
C THR A 711 -21.15 21.83 -12.97
N SER A 712 -20.13 22.48 -12.43
CA SER A 712 -19.12 23.22 -13.18
C SER A 712 -17.95 22.32 -13.57
N SER A 713 -17.96 21.78 -14.79
CA SER A 713 -16.72 21.27 -15.40
C SER A 713 -15.80 22.45 -15.73
N PRO A 714 -14.48 22.36 -15.51
CA PRO A 714 -13.54 23.24 -16.19
C PRO A 714 -13.69 23.02 -17.70
N GLU A 715 -14.03 24.08 -18.43
CA GLU A 715 -13.97 24.11 -19.88
C GLU A 715 -12.50 24.07 -20.32
N ASN A 716 -11.90 22.89 -20.35
CA ASN A 716 -10.81 22.55 -21.27
C ASN A 716 -10.42 21.08 -21.14
N THR A 717 -11.09 20.23 -21.90
CA THR A 717 -10.49 19.08 -22.58
C THR A 717 -11.52 18.58 -23.57
N TYR A 718 -11.17 18.62 -24.85
CA TYR A 718 -12.02 18.33 -26.01
C TYR A 718 -12.66 16.92 -26.04
N PHE A 719 -12.46 16.09 -25.01
CA PHE A 719 -12.80 14.66 -25.01
C PHE A 719 -13.96 14.24 -24.08
N LYS A 720 -14.41 15.05 -23.11
CA LYS A 720 -15.41 14.59 -22.11
C LYS A 720 -16.89 14.66 -22.54
N LYS A 721 -17.23 15.20 -23.71
CA LYS A 721 -18.64 15.49 -24.09
C LYS A 721 -19.38 14.40 -24.89
N THR A 722 -18.72 13.35 -25.37
CA THR A 722 -19.30 12.48 -26.43
C THR A 722 -19.65 11.03 -26.08
N PHE A 723 -19.40 10.48 -24.88
CA PHE A 723 -19.54 9.02 -24.68
C PHE A 723 -20.36 8.46 -23.49
N TYR A 724 -21.03 9.27 -22.66
CA TYR A 724 -21.84 8.72 -21.55
C TYR A 724 -23.23 9.34 -21.37
N PRO A 725 -24.28 8.82 -22.02
CA PRO A 725 -25.65 9.09 -21.66
C PRO A 725 -26.26 7.86 -20.98
N PHE A 726 -25.93 7.53 -19.72
CA PHE A 726 -26.76 6.59 -18.93
C PHE A 726 -26.64 6.77 -17.40
N GLN A 727 -27.82 6.97 -16.78
CA GLN A 727 -28.20 6.97 -15.36
C GLN A 727 -27.50 7.90 -14.34
N LYS A 728 -28.28 8.92 -13.94
CA LYS A 728 -28.04 9.90 -12.88
C LYS A 728 -28.26 9.26 -11.49
N ARG A 729 -27.27 8.53 -10.96
CA ARG A 729 -27.15 8.31 -9.50
C ARG A 729 -26.53 9.56 -8.87
N SER A 730 -26.95 9.93 -7.66
CA SER A 730 -26.39 11.06 -6.91
C SER A 730 -24.89 10.84 -6.69
N SER A 731 -24.00 11.74 -7.15
CA SER A 731 -22.55 11.51 -7.08
C SER A 731 -22.00 11.41 -5.66
N THR A 732 -22.68 12.00 -4.67
CA THR A 732 -22.30 11.90 -3.26
C THR A 732 -22.38 10.46 -2.73
N GLU A 733 -23.17 9.58 -3.36
CA GLU A 733 -23.25 8.16 -3.00
C GLU A 733 -21.99 7.37 -3.34
N LYS A 734 -21.01 7.93 -4.07
CA LYS A 734 -19.75 7.25 -4.41
C LYS A 734 -18.59 7.55 -3.44
N ILE A 735 -18.75 8.54 -2.56
CA ILE A 735 -17.70 8.92 -1.61
C ILE A 735 -17.51 7.82 -0.57
N LYS A 736 -16.28 7.30 -0.51
CA LYS A 736 -15.84 6.22 0.39
C LYS A 736 -15.06 6.75 1.58
N ALA A 737 -14.34 7.87 1.44
CA ALA A 737 -13.62 8.50 2.53
C ALA A 737 -13.87 10.02 2.56
N LEU A 738 -14.13 10.56 3.75
CA LEU A 738 -14.35 11.97 3.97
C LEU A 738 -13.52 12.47 5.15
N PHE A 739 -12.76 13.53 4.89
CA PHE A 739 -11.91 14.21 5.85
C PHE A 739 -12.32 15.67 5.95
N PHE A 740 -12.23 16.20 7.16
CA PHE A 740 -12.32 17.63 7.39
C PHE A 740 -10.96 18.19 7.76
N LEU A 741 -10.68 19.41 7.31
CA LEU A 741 -9.48 20.16 7.68
C LEU A 741 -9.86 21.54 8.17
N ASN A 742 -9.12 22.04 9.16
CA ASN A 742 -9.24 23.41 9.68
C ASN A 742 -10.66 23.76 10.14
N CYS A 743 -11.44 22.76 10.53
CA CYS A 743 -12.81 22.91 10.99
C CYS A 743 -12.90 23.09 12.51
N GLY A 744 -11.78 23.23 13.23
CA GLY A 744 -11.75 23.31 14.70
C GLY A 744 -12.40 24.55 15.30
N LYS A 745 -12.76 25.53 14.46
CA LYS A 745 -13.52 26.74 14.84
C LYS A 745 -14.98 26.74 14.35
N ILE A 746 -15.38 25.72 13.60
CA ILE A 746 -16.69 25.63 12.95
C ILE A 746 -17.44 24.43 13.53
N GLU A 747 -18.64 24.66 14.05
CA GLU A 747 -19.45 23.58 14.60
C GLU A 747 -19.89 22.58 13.52
N LEU A 748 -19.66 21.29 13.78
CA LEU A 748 -20.11 20.19 12.93
C LEU A 748 -21.63 20.14 12.84
N ARG A 749 -22.17 20.20 11.61
CA ARG A 749 -23.61 20.05 11.35
C ARG A 749 -23.91 18.65 10.81
N GLY A 750 -25.01 18.04 11.25
CA GLY A 750 -25.40 16.69 10.82
C GLY A 750 -25.67 16.52 9.32
N GLY A 751 -25.91 17.62 8.60
CA GLY A 751 -26.03 17.62 7.14
C GLY A 751 -24.68 17.46 6.41
N ALA A 752 -23.54 17.68 7.07
CA ALA A 752 -22.22 17.74 6.44
C ALA A 752 -21.91 16.50 5.60
N PHE A 753 -22.14 15.32 6.15
CA PHE A 753 -21.84 14.02 5.54
C PHE A 753 -23.09 13.18 5.20
N SER A 754 -24.30 13.69 5.49
CA SER A 754 -25.54 12.95 5.27
C SER A 754 -25.79 12.48 3.82
N PRO A 755 -25.31 13.18 2.76
CA PRO A 755 -25.47 12.73 1.37
C PRO A 755 -24.56 11.57 0.97
N ALA A 756 -23.53 11.24 1.76
CA ALA A 756 -22.51 10.26 1.41
C ALA A 756 -22.79 8.89 2.04
N LYS A 757 -23.81 8.18 1.54
CA LYS A 757 -24.30 6.92 2.13
C LYS A 757 -23.35 5.71 2.03
N CYS A 758 -22.35 5.77 1.15
CA CYS A 758 -21.36 4.69 0.98
C CYS A 758 -20.01 4.98 1.67
N LEU A 759 -20.00 5.90 2.63
CA LEU A 759 -18.79 6.18 3.42
C LEU A 759 -18.33 4.93 4.18
N LEU A 760 -17.04 4.63 4.04
CA LEU A 760 -16.30 3.61 4.76
C LEU A 760 -15.40 4.24 5.83
N VAL A 761 -14.85 5.42 5.54
CA VAL A 761 -13.94 6.21 6.40
C VAL A 761 -14.51 7.60 6.63
N LEU A 762 -14.69 7.99 7.89
CA LEU A 762 -15.06 9.35 8.29
C LEU A 762 -14.10 9.83 9.38
N ASP A 763 -13.38 10.90 9.06
CA ASP A 763 -12.44 11.55 9.97
C ASP A 763 -12.93 12.96 10.34
N LEU A 764 -13.22 13.14 11.62
CA LEU A 764 -13.72 14.36 12.24
C LEU A 764 -12.69 14.97 13.23
N SER A 765 -11.42 14.51 13.22
CA SER A 765 -10.36 14.96 14.15
C SER A 765 -10.15 16.47 14.18
N GLU A 766 -10.30 17.11 13.02
CA GLU A 766 -10.14 18.56 12.84
C GLU A 766 -11.46 19.33 12.94
N CYS A 767 -12.56 18.72 13.39
CA CYS A 767 -13.86 19.38 13.58
C CYS A 767 -14.09 19.83 15.03
N PHE A 768 -14.83 20.93 15.19
CA PHE A 768 -15.43 21.25 16.50
C PHE A 768 -16.73 20.46 16.70
N ILE A 769 -16.68 19.39 17.50
CA ILE A 769 -17.80 18.48 17.73
C ILE A 769 -18.50 18.82 19.06
N ARG A 770 -19.44 19.78 19.01
CA ARG A 770 -20.28 20.07 20.19
C ARG A 770 -21.13 18.85 20.58
N LYS A 771 -21.81 18.24 19.61
CA LYS A 771 -22.62 17.03 19.73
C LYS A 771 -22.45 16.18 18.49
N LEU A 772 -22.28 14.87 18.65
CA LEU A 772 -22.20 13.95 17.52
C LEU A 772 -23.57 13.85 16.83
N PRO A 773 -23.71 14.23 15.54
CA PRO A 773 -25.02 14.24 14.91
C PRO A 773 -25.62 12.84 14.74
N SER A 774 -26.91 12.68 15.05
CA SER A 774 -27.61 11.38 14.91
C SER A 774 -27.64 10.84 13.48
N SER A 775 -27.49 11.71 12.47
CA SER A 775 -27.37 11.32 11.06
C SER A 775 -26.21 10.37 10.79
N ILE A 776 -25.20 10.31 11.67
CA ILE A 776 -24.09 9.37 11.55
C ILE A 776 -24.57 7.91 11.55
N GLY A 777 -25.59 7.59 12.35
CA GLY A 777 -26.17 6.25 12.42
C GLY A 777 -26.75 5.75 11.09
N GLN A 778 -27.00 6.66 10.13
CA GLN A 778 -27.47 6.32 8.78
C GLN A 778 -26.36 5.80 7.87
N LEU A 779 -25.08 5.94 8.24
CA LEU A 779 -23.92 5.50 7.45
C LEU A 779 -23.65 4.00 7.66
N LYS A 780 -24.54 3.14 7.16
CA LYS A 780 -24.52 1.70 7.43
C LYS A 780 -23.30 0.93 6.89
N GLN A 781 -22.52 1.55 6.00
CA GLN A 781 -21.28 0.98 5.47
C GLN A 781 -20.03 1.43 6.23
N LEU A 782 -20.15 2.36 7.18
CA LEU A 782 -19.00 2.96 7.86
C LEU A 782 -18.21 1.91 8.64
N ARG A 783 -16.90 1.87 8.41
CA ARG A 783 -15.97 0.92 9.05
C ARG A 783 -14.93 1.61 9.93
N TYR A 784 -14.66 2.89 9.68
CA TYR A 784 -13.72 3.72 10.43
C TYR A 784 -14.40 5.05 10.80
N LEU A 785 -14.42 5.36 12.10
CA LEU A 785 -14.87 6.63 12.63
C LEU A 785 -13.82 7.18 13.61
N HIS A 786 -13.29 8.35 13.29
CA HIS A 786 -12.40 9.11 14.17
C HIS A 786 -13.12 10.41 14.56
N ALA A 787 -13.58 10.51 15.81
CA ALA A 787 -14.40 11.62 16.32
C ALA A 787 -14.01 12.03 17.75
N PRO A 788 -12.78 12.53 17.95
CA PRO A 788 -12.27 12.92 19.26
C PRO A 788 -12.89 14.24 19.74
N ARG A 789 -12.69 14.55 21.03
CA ARG A 789 -13.03 15.85 21.66
C ARG A 789 -14.51 16.23 21.57
N ILE A 790 -15.40 15.26 21.70
CA ILE A 790 -16.84 15.51 21.79
C ILE A 790 -17.14 16.25 23.10
N GLN A 791 -17.87 17.36 23.00
CA GLN A 791 -18.21 18.22 24.15
C GLN A 791 -19.58 17.94 24.77
N ASP A 792 -20.33 16.98 24.24
CA ASP A 792 -21.66 16.63 24.73
C ASP A 792 -21.57 15.70 25.96
N GLN A 793 -22.50 15.88 26.89
CA GLN A 793 -22.66 14.98 28.04
C GLN A 793 -23.57 13.78 27.72
N GLU A 794 -24.42 13.92 26.70
CA GLU A 794 -25.28 12.83 26.26
C GLU A 794 -24.48 11.66 25.68
N ASN A 795 -24.99 10.47 25.93
CA ASN A 795 -24.41 9.23 25.43
C ASN A 795 -24.55 9.16 23.89
N PRO A 796 -23.48 8.89 23.12
CA PRO A 796 -23.53 8.85 21.66
C PRO A 796 -24.21 7.57 21.12
N ASN A 797 -25.50 7.40 21.43
CA ASN A 797 -26.30 6.21 21.12
C ASN A 797 -26.31 5.86 19.62
N CYS A 798 -26.20 6.86 18.74
CA CYS A 798 -26.20 6.67 17.29
C CYS A 798 -25.02 5.84 16.77
N ILE A 799 -23.91 5.75 17.52
CA ILE A 799 -22.73 4.94 17.14
C ILE A 799 -23.09 3.45 17.11
N SER A 800 -23.97 3.00 18.01
CA SER A 800 -24.40 1.60 18.06
C SER A 800 -25.20 1.15 16.83
N GLU A 801 -25.67 2.10 16.02
CA GLU A 801 -26.36 1.80 14.76
C GLU A 801 -25.41 1.43 13.61
N LEU A 802 -24.09 1.56 13.81
CA LEU A 802 -23.01 1.34 12.85
C LEU A 802 -22.51 -0.12 12.91
N SER A 803 -23.29 -1.05 12.36
CA SER A 803 -23.01 -2.49 12.49
C SER A 803 -21.74 -3.01 11.80
N GLN A 804 -21.17 -2.24 10.87
CA GLN A 804 -19.95 -2.58 10.14
C GLN A 804 -18.69 -1.89 10.71
N LEU A 805 -18.83 -1.13 11.79
CA LEU A 805 -17.72 -0.36 12.35
C LEU A 805 -16.66 -1.29 12.94
N SER A 806 -15.41 -1.02 12.58
CA SER A 806 -14.23 -1.79 12.97
C SER A 806 -13.22 -0.98 13.77
N TYR A 807 -13.16 0.33 13.52
CA TYR A 807 -12.34 1.30 14.24
C TYR A 807 -13.21 2.44 14.75
N LEU A 808 -13.10 2.74 16.05
CA LEU A 808 -13.76 3.85 16.70
C LEU A 808 -12.77 4.59 17.60
N ASN A 809 -12.59 5.89 17.36
CA ASN A 809 -11.85 6.79 18.24
C ASN A 809 -12.77 7.91 18.75
N LEU A 810 -12.94 7.99 20.06
CA LEU A 810 -13.65 9.07 20.77
C LEU A 810 -12.73 9.77 21.78
N GLY A 811 -11.41 9.69 21.60
CA GLY A 811 -10.40 10.20 22.54
C GLY A 811 -10.60 11.67 22.90
N ASP A 812 -10.12 12.08 24.07
CA ASP A 812 -10.25 13.42 24.65
C ASP A 812 -11.70 13.94 24.77
N SER A 813 -12.72 13.07 24.71
CA SER A 813 -14.12 13.45 24.87
C SER A 813 -14.50 13.56 26.36
N HIS A 814 -13.94 14.56 27.04
CA HIS A 814 -14.01 14.72 28.49
C HIS A 814 -15.44 14.82 29.07
N CYS A 815 -16.42 15.24 28.25
CA CYS A 815 -17.80 15.43 28.67
C CYS A 815 -18.64 14.15 28.64
N ILE A 816 -18.21 13.11 27.90
CA ILE A 816 -18.95 11.85 27.81
C ILE A 816 -18.98 11.17 29.18
N SER A 817 -20.19 11.03 29.73
CA SER A 817 -20.41 10.48 31.07
C SER A 817 -20.57 8.96 31.11
N ALA A 818 -21.05 8.36 30.01
CA ALA A 818 -21.24 6.92 29.87
C ALA A 818 -21.31 6.51 28.39
N LEU A 819 -21.03 5.22 28.14
CA LEU A 819 -21.21 4.58 26.83
C LEU A 819 -22.53 3.79 26.80
N PRO A 820 -23.11 3.52 25.61
CA PRO A 820 -24.41 2.87 25.52
C PRO A 820 -24.28 1.36 25.66
N GLU A 821 -25.21 0.69 26.32
CA GLU A 821 -25.24 -0.79 26.41
C GLU A 821 -25.35 -1.48 25.03
N SER A 822 -25.79 -0.76 24.00
CA SER A 822 -25.83 -1.29 22.63
C SER A 822 -24.46 -1.35 21.96
N ILE A 823 -23.42 -0.73 22.52
CA ILE A 823 -22.06 -0.80 21.95
C ILE A 823 -21.52 -2.23 21.93
N GLY A 824 -21.90 -3.07 22.89
CA GLY A 824 -21.53 -4.49 22.91
C GLY A 824 -22.10 -5.31 21.75
N ASP A 825 -23.09 -4.79 21.03
CA ASP A 825 -23.65 -5.47 19.86
C ASP A 825 -22.84 -5.20 18.56
N MET A 826 -21.82 -4.32 18.62
CA MET A 826 -20.89 -4.01 17.52
C MET A 826 -19.83 -5.11 17.36
N LYS A 827 -20.26 -6.31 16.97
CA LYS A 827 -19.43 -7.53 16.90
C LYS A 827 -18.19 -7.43 16.00
N GLY A 828 -18.16 -6.49 15.07
CA GLY A 828 -17.04 -6.24 14.15
C GLY A 828 -15.97 -5.28 14.68
N LEU A 829 -16.18 -4.67 15.86
CA LEU A 829 -15.27 -3.69 16.41
C LEU A 829 -13.93 -4.34 16.82
N MET A 830 -12.83 -3.82 16.28
CA MET A 830 -11.47 -4.32 16.49
C MET A 830 -10.58 -3.31 17.23
N HIS A 831 -10.81 -2.02 17.03
CA HIS A 831 -10.03 -0.94 17.64
C HIS A 831 -10.98 0.06 18.30
N LEU A 832 -10.74 0.32 19.59
CA LEU A 832 -11.50 1.28 20.38
C LEU A 832 -10.54 2.17 21.19
N ASP A 833 -10.56 3.46 20.90
CA ASP A 833 -9.83 4.48 21.65
C ASP A 833 -10.82 5.40 22.37
N LEU A 834 -10.74 5.40 23.70
CA LEU A 834 -11.50 6.24 24.62
C LEU A 834 -10.55 7.00 25.56
N SER A 835 -9.27 7.12 25.21
CA SER A 835 -8.28 7.85 25.99
C SER A 835 -8.79 9.25 26.36
N GLY A 836 -8.51 9.74 27.56
CA GLY A 836 -8.96 11.07 28.00
C GLY A 836 -10.47 11.21 28.25
N CYS A 837 -11.29 10.16 28.12
CA CYS A 837 -12.72 10.22 28.43
C CYS A 837 -12.98 10.15 29.95
N VAL A 838 -12.53 11.19 30.66
CA VAL A 838 -12.54 11.30 32.14
C VAL A 838 -13.93 11.18 32.79
N GLY A 839 -15.01 11.37 32.04
CA GLY A 839 -16.38 11.21 32.53
C GLY A 839 -16.83 9.75 32.63
N ILE A 840 -16.19 8.83 31.90
CA ILE A 840 -16.53 7.40 31.91
C ILE A 840 -15.97 6.76 33.19
N SER A 841 -16.88 6.26 34.01
CA SER A 841 -16.56 5.63 35.31
C SER A 841 -16.65 4.11 35.30
N ASP A 842 -17.43 3.50 34.39
CA ASP A 842 -17.54 2.05 34.24
C ASP A 842 -17.83 1.67 32.78
N LEU A 843 -17.51 0.44 32.40
CA LEU A 843 -17.85 -0.14 31.10
C LEU A 843 -19.20 -0.88 31.20
N PRO A 844 -20.13 -0.68 30.24
CA PRO A 844 -21.39 -1.42 30.22
C PRO A 844 -21.19 -2.93 30.16
N LYS A 845 -22.09 -3.72 30.76
CA LYS A 845 -21.93 -5.18 30.87
C LYS A 845 -21.85 -5.87 29.51
N SER A 846 -22.55 -5.31 28.51
CA SER A 846 -22.49 -5.77 27.13
C SER A 846 -21.10 -5.71 26.49
N PHE A 847 -20.15 -4.90 27.00
CA PHE A 847 -18.79 -4.81 26.44
C PHE A 847 -18.13 -6.19 26.33
N ALA A 848 -18.38 -7.10 27.27
CA ALA A 848 -17.85 -8.47 27.24
C ALA A 848 -18.23 -9.26 25.96
N LYS A 849 -19.21 -8.79 25.17
CA LYS A 849 -19.59 -9.38 23.88
C LYS A 849 -18.61 -9.02 22.73
N LEU A 850 -17.75 -8.01 22.89
CA LEU A 850 -16.81 -7.51 21.86
C LEU A 850 -15.60 -8.44 21.68
N LYS A 851 -15.86 -9.68 21.25
CA LYS A 851 -14.83 -10.74 21.14
C LYS A 851 -13.80 -10.52 20.03
N GLN A 852 -14.02 -9.56 19.12
CA GLN A 852 -13.09 -9.22 18.05
C GLN A 852 -12.14 -8.07 18.41
N LEU A 853 -12.31 -7.45 19.59
CA LEU A 853 -11.49 -6.31 20.00
C LEU A 853 -10.02 -6.74 20.17
N VAL A 854 -9.13 -6.02 19.49
CA VAL A 854 -7.68 -6.24 19.47
C VAL A 854 -6.95 -5.11 20.20
N TYR A 855 -7.46 -3.89 20.08
CA TYR A 855 -6.88 -2.69 20.70
C TYR A 855 -7.92 -1.97 21.54
N LEU A 856 -7.55 -1.65 22.78
CA LEU A 856 -8.33 -0.84 23.69
C LEU A 856 -7.44 0.17 24.41
N ASP A 857 -7.76 1.46 24.25
CA ASP A 857 -7.15 2.54 25.03
C ASP A 857 -8.18 3.21 25.92
N LEU A 858 -7.91 3.19 27.22
CA LEU A 858 -8.70 3.72 28.31
C LEU A 858 -7.83 4.62 29.21
N SER A 859 -6.67 5.07 28.71
CA SER A 859 -5.79 5.97 29.44
C SER A 859 -6.54 7.24 29.86
N TYR A 860 -6.22 7.74 31.05
CA TYR A 860 -6.85 8.92 31.65
C TYR A 860 -8.37 8.81 31.86
N CYS A 861 -8.95 7.61 31.81
CA CYS A 861 -10.34 7.38 32.22
C CYS A 861 -10.43 7.08 33.73
N LYS A 862 -11.54 7.45 34.37
CA LYS A 862 -11.78 7.24 35.81
C LYS A 862 -12.27 5.82 36.16
N MET A 863 -11.94 4.82 35.34
CA MET A 863 -12.47 3.46 35.49
C MET A 863 -11.50 2.51 36.20
N SER A 864 -12.06 1.50 36.87
CA SER A 864 -11.32 0.37 37.45
C SER A 864 -11.30 -0.83 36.50
N ILE A 865 -10.51 -1.86 36.82
CA ILE A 865 -10.52 -3.13 36.08
C ILE A 865 -11.88 -3.81 36.28
N SER A 866 -12.75 -3.68 35.27
CA SER A 866 -14.13 -4.20 35.27
C SER A 866 -14.20 -5.65 34.76
N GLU A 867 -15.19 -6.42 35.22
CA GLU A 867 -15.49 -7.79 34.72
C GLU A 867 -15.69 -7.82 33.19
N ALA A 868 -16.15 -6.71 32.61
CA ALA A 868 -16.39 -6.59 31.17
C ALA A 868 -15.12 -6.86 30.33
N LEU A 869 -13.93 -6.57 30.87
CA LEU A 869 -12.65 -6.83 30.19
C LEU A 869 -12.43 -8.32 29.91
N GLY A 870 -13.02 -9.21 30.72
CA GLY A 870 -12.84 -10.66 30.61
C GLY A 870 -13.38 -11.26 29.31
N GLY A 871 -14.24 -10.52 28.58
CA GLY A 871 -14.76 -10.94 27.29
C GLY A 871 -13.77 -10.80 26.11
N PHE A 872 -12.67 -10.06 26.26
CA PHE A 872 -11.79 -9.68 25.14
C PHE A 872 -10.73 -10.74 24.80
N THR A 873 -11.19 -11.89 24.33
CA THR A 873 -10.33 -13.05 24.02
C THR A 873 -9.25 -12.84 22.95
N LYS A 874 -9.32 -11.75 22.16
CA LYS A 874 -8.36 -11.40 21.09
C LYS A 874 -7.54 -10.14 21.40
N LEU A 875 -7.71 -9.54 22.58
CA LEU A 875 -7.04 -8.29 22.91
C LEU A 875 -5.52 -8.46 22.91
N GLN A 876 -4.83 -7.56 22.22
CA GLN A 876 -3.38 -7.52 22.12
C GLN A 876 -2.79 -6.26 22.74
N HIS A 877 -3.54 -5.17 22.77
CA HIS A 877 -3.11 -3.90 23.35
C HIS A 877 -4.15 -3.38 24.34
N LEU A 878 -3.70 -3.08 25.56
CA LEU A 878 -4.50 -2.47 26.61
C LEU A 878 -3.70 -1.34 27.29
N ASN A 879 -4.25 -0.13 27.27
CA ASN A 879 -3.70 1.01 28.00
C ASN A 879 -4.72 1.50 29.03
N LEU A 880 -4.31 1.54 30.30
CA LEU A 880 -5.13 1.96 31.45
C LEU A 880 -4.43 3.06 32.28
N SER A 881 -3.34 3.65 31.76
CA SER A 881 -2.50 4.64 32.45
C SER A 881 -3.27 5.88 32.93
N ASP A 882 -2.80 6.55 33.99
CA ASP A 882 -3.52 7.70 34.56
C ASP A 882 -2.63 8.82 35.14
N LYS A 883 -2.29 9.83 34.33
CA LYS A 883 -1.38 10.93 34.74
C LYS A 883 -2.07 12.10 35.47
N PHE A 884 -3.41 12.17 35.51
CA PHE A 884 -4.10 13.46 35.70
C PHE A 884 -5.07 13.56 36.88
N THR A 885 -5.47 12.46 37.53
CA THR A 885 -6.41 12.58 38.65
C THR A 885 -5.67 12.84 39.97
N MET A 886 -5.66 14.10 40.43
CA MET A 886 -5.18 14.49 41.78
C MET A 886 -5.99 13.87 42.94
N HIS A 887 -6.86 12.89 42.66
CA HIS A 887 -7.70 12.19 43.61
C HIS A 887 -7.65 10.68 43.32
N THR A 888 -6.84 9.98 44.12
CA THR A 888 -7.00 8.57 44.56
C THR A 888 -7.83 7.66 43.64
N LYS A 889 -7.20 7.08 42.60
CA LYS A 889 -7.79 5.98 41.84
C LYS A 889 -7.46 4.64 42.52
N HIS A 890 -8.50 3.91 42.94
CA HIS A 890 -8.38 2.49 43.26
C HIS A 890 -8.57 1.71 41.96
N ILE A 891 -7.49 1.29 41.31
CA ILE A 891 -7.60 0.49 40.07
C ILE A 891 -8.12 -0.94 40.32
N ILE A 892 -7.99 -1.42 41.56
CA ILE A 892 -8.23 -2.82 41.88
C ILE A 892 -9.73 -3.07 42.09
N GLY A 893 -10.39 -3.25 40.95
CA GLY A 893 -11.62 -4.04 40.82
C GLY A 893 -11.26 -5.52 40.79
N HIS A 894 -11.34 -6.14 39.60
CA HIS A 894 -11.17 -7.58 39.38
C HIS A 894 -9.83 -7.93 38.70
N PRO A 895 -8.68 -7.93 39.41
CA PRO A 895 -7.35 -8.14 38.81
C PRO A 895 -7.19 -9.50 38.11
N GLU A 896 -7.92 -10.52 38.55
CA GLU A 896 -7.97 -11.86 37.95
C GLU A 896 -8.40 -11.83 36.47
N VAL A 897 -9.17 -10.81 36.08
CA VAL A 897 -9.65 -10.64 34.72
C VAL A 897 -8.51 -10.36 33.75
N ILE A 898 -7.47 -9.63 34.18
CA ILE A 898 -6.30 -9.35 33.33
C ILE A 898 -5.56 -10.64 32.98
N GLY A 899 -5.45 -11.58 33.91
CA GLY A 899 -4.81 -12.88 33.66
C GLY A 899 -5.49 -13.70 32.55
N ASN A 900 -6.77 -13.44 32.25
CA ASN A 900 -7.51 -14.11 31.18
C ASN A 900 -7.22 -13.54 29.78
N LEU A 901 -6.55 -12.38 29.69
CA LEU A 901 -6.22 -11.72 28.42
C LEU A 901 -4.98 -12.35 27.76
N ILE A 902 -4.99 -13.66 27.54
CA ILE A 902 -3.82 -14.47 27.13
C ILE A 902 -3.17 -14.07 25.79
N LYS A 903 -3.85 -13.26 24.97
CA LYS A 903 -3.32 -12.73 23.70
C LYS A 903 -2.65 -11.36 23.84
N LEU A 904 -2.67 -10.77 25.04
CA LEU A 904 -2.12 -9.45 25.31
C LEU A 904 -0.62 -9.42 25.07
N ARG A 905 -0.16 -8.38 24.37
CA ARG A 905 1.23 -8.10 24.01
C ARG A 905 1.71 -6.78 24.62
N TYR A 906 0.84 -5.79 24.72
CA TYR A 906 1.13 -4.50 25.32
C TYR A 906 0.16 -4.23 26.47
N LEU A 907 0.72 -3.90 27.64
CA LEU A 907 -0.04 -3.47 28.82
C LEU A 907 0.62 -2.24 29.43
N ASN A 908 -0.12 -1.15 29.53
CA ASN A 908 0.31 0.04 30.25
C ASN A 908 -0.59 0.32 31.47
N LEU A 909 0.03 0.30 32.65
CA LEU A 909 -0.56 0.57 33.96
C LEU A 909 0.25 1.64 34.70
N SER A 910 0.89 2.57 34.00
CA SER A 910 1.62 3.68 34.63
C SER A 910 0.68 4.59 35.42
N TRP A 911 1.16 5.13 36.55
CA TRP A 911 0.41 6.05 37.42
C TRP A 911 -0.94 5.51 37.97
N CYS A 912 -1.04 4.20 38.14
CA CYS A 912 -2.28 3.49 38.47
C CYS A 912 -2.42 3.05 39.94
N MET A 913 -1.32 3.00 40.70
CA MET A 913 -1.21 2.17 41.92
C MET A 913 -0.83 2.96 43.18
N ASP A 914 -0.82 4.29 43.16
CA ASP A 914 -0.31 5.12 44.26
C ASP A 914 -1.07 4.99 45.58
N VAL A 915 -2.37 4.66 45.53
CA VAL A 915 -3.26 4.57 46.72
C VAL A 915 -3.75 3.16 46.98
N VAL A 916 -3.06 2.16 46.42
CA VAL A 916 -3.44 0.76 46.44
C VAL A 916 -2.58 0.01 47.46
N ALA A 917 -3.18 -0.92 48.22
CA ALA A 917 -2.45 -1.70 49.21
C ALA A 917 -1.42 -2.64 48.53
N PRO A 918 -0.18 -2.78 49.09
CA PRO A 918 0.88 -3.60 48.49
C PRO A 918 0.47 -5.05 48.16
N ASP A 919 -0.33 -5.70 49.00
CA ASP A 919 -0.79 -7.07 48.78
C ASP A 919 -1.67 -7.19 47.53
N GLN A 920 -2.48 -6.17 47.25
CA GLN A 920 -3.34 -6.16 46.08
C GLN A 920 -2.53 -5.85 44.80
N ILE A 921 -1.54 -4.96 44.89
CA ILE A 921 -0.57 -4.71 43.79
C ILE A 921 0.16 -6.01 43.46
N ASN A 922 0.67 -6.72 44.46
CA ASN A 922 1.32 -8.01 44.27
C ASN A 922 0.40 -9.03 43.62
N SER A 923 -0.87 -9.12 44.05
CA SER A 923 -1.87 -9.99 43.42
C SER A 923 -2.10 -9.65 41.94
N LEU A 924 -2.21 -8.36 41.60
CA LEU A 924 -2.34 -7.90 40.22
C LEU A 924 -1.11 -8.27 39.39
N VAL A 925 0.11 -8.02 39.89
CA VAL A 925 1.35 -8.36 39.18
C VAL A 925 1.48 -9.88 39.01
N CYS A 926 1.05 -10.69 39.99
CA CYS A 926 0.94 -12.15 39.84
C CYS A 926 -0.01 -12.54 38.72
N CYS A 927 -1.17 -11.88 38.58
CA CYS A 927 -2.09 -12.12 37.47
C CYS A 927 -1.46 -11.73 36.12
N ILE A 928 -0.80 -10.57 36.03
CA ILE A 928 -0.07 -10.13 34.84
C ILE A 928 1.02 -11.13 34.46
N SER A 929 1.70 -11.71 35.45
CA SER A 929 2.76 -12.71 35.25
C SER A 929 2.29 -13.99 34.55
N THR A 930 0.98 -14.22 34.43
CA THR A 930 0.40 -15.36 33.67
C THR A 930 0.36 -15.11 32.16
N LEU A 931 0.55 -13.86 31.72
CA LEU A 931 0.43 -13.43 30.32
C LEU A 931 1.68 -13.76 29.50
N SER A 932 1.81 -15.04 29.12
CA SER A 932 2.99 -15.56 28.38
C SER A 932 3.29 -14.91 27.02
N ASN A 933 2.36 -14.15 26.44
CA ASN A 933 2.55 -13.42 25.18
C ASN A 933 2.89 -11.94 25.35
N LEU A 934 3.01 -11.45 26.59
CA LEU A 934 3.29 -10.05 26.86
C LEU A 934 4.71 -9.69 26.36
N GLU A 935 4.78 -8.63 25.56
CA GLU A 935 5.99 -8.11 24.91
C GLU A 935 6.41 -6.76 25.52
N HIS A 936 5.47 -5.97 26.02
CA HIS A 936 5.71 -4.68 26.65
C HIS A 936 4.83 -4.51 27.89
N LEU A 937 5.45 -4.15 29.01
CA LEU A 937 4.78 -3.87 30.28
C LEU A 937 5.31 -2.56 30.87
N ASP A 938 4.43 -1.58 31.00
CA ASP A 938 4.71 -0.30 31.64
C ASP A 938 4.01 -0.23 33.00
N LEU A 939 4.82 -0.19 34.05
CA LEU A 939 4.44 -0.02 35.45
C LEU A 939 5.05 1.26 36.04
N SER A 940 5.52 2.18 35.20
CA SER A 940 6.21 3.39 35.61
C SER A 940 5.33 4.32 36.46
N CYS A 941 6.00 5.16 37.25
CA CYS A 941 5.42 6.18 38.10
C CYS A 941 4.32 5.66 39.04
N ASN A 942 4.46 4.41 39.48
CA ASN A 942 3.61 3.81 40.50
C ASN A 942 4.36 3.81 41.83
N THR A 943 4.11 4.82 42.66
CA THR A 943 4.76 4.96 43.97
C THR A 943 4.29 3.91 44.98
N GLY A 944 3.11 3.30 44.78
CA GLY A 944 2.62 2.20 45.62
C GLY A 944 3.38 0.88 45.45
N ILE A 945 4.19 0.74 44.39
CA ILE A 945 4.99 -0.47 44.15
C ILE A 945 6.21 -0.47 45.08
N CYS A 946 6.14 -1.26 46.15
CA CYS A 946 7.25 -1.47 47.09
C CYS A 946 8.10 -2.71 46.77
N SER A 947 7.53 -3.67 46.06
CA SER A 947 8.16 -4.95 45.67
C SER A 947 7.53 -5.47 44.39
N ILE A 948 8.30 -6.22 43.59
CA ILE A 948 7.78 -6.99 42.44
C ILE A 948 7.90 -8.50 42.77
N PRO A 949 6.84 -9.31 42.59
CA PRO A 949 6.87 -10.74 42.90
C PRO A 949 7.76 -11.54 41.94
N GLU A 950 8.32 -12.65 42.44
CA GLU A 950 9.15 -13.59 41.65
C GLU A 950 8.42 -14.23 40.46
N SER A 951 7.08 -14.15 40.41
CA SER A 951 6.33 -14.60 39.25
C SER A 951 6.64 -13.79 37.99
N ILE A 952 7.12 -12.55 38.10
CA ILE A 952 7.40 -11.68 36.95
C ILE A 952 8.39 -12.31 35.97
N GLY A 953 9.32 -13.15 36.48
CA GLY A 953 10.28 -13.90 35.67
C GLY A 953 9.65 -14.93 34.72
N ASN A 954 8.34 -15.21 34.83
CA ASN A 954 7.60 -16.07 33.90
C ASN A 954 7.34 -15.41 32.54
N LEU A 955 7.47 -14.08 32.42
CA LEU A 955 7.21 -13.32 31.19
C LEU A 955 8.37 -13.44 30.19
N ARG A 956 8.57 -14.62 29.62
CA ARG A 956 9.74 -14.96 28.78
C ARG A 956 9.80 -14.23 27.42
N LYS A 957 8.68 -13.68 26.95
CA LYS A 957 8.58 -12.90 25.70
C LYS A 957 8.63 -11.38 25.91
N LEU A 958 8.73 -10.93 27.16
CA LEU A 958 8.75 -9.50 27.45
C LEU A 958 10.06 -8.89 26.92
N HIS A 959 9.93 -7.86 26.10
CA HIS A 959 11.05 -7.10 25.54
C HIS A 959 11.32 -5.83 26.34
N THR A 960 10.27 -5.20 26.87
CA THR A 960 10.39 -3.95 27.60
C THR A 960 9.62 -4.03 28.91
N LEU A 961 10.31 -3.69 29.99
CA LEU A 961 9.73 -3.49 31.32
C LEU A 961 10.09 -2.08 31.80
N ASP A 962 9.08 -1.24 32.02
CA ASP A 962 9.28 0.10 32.58
C ASP A 962 8.81 0.16 34.04
N LEU A 963 9.75 0.46 34.93
CA LEU A 963 9.57 0.66 36.37
C LEU A 963 10.13 2.04 36.81
N SER A 964 10.40 2.95 35.87
CA SER A 964 10.89 4.29 36.17
C SER A 964 9.88 5.06 37.03
N GLY A 965 10.33 5.91 37.96
CA GLY A 965 9.43 6.64 38.87
C GLY A 965 8.71 5.78 39.94
N CYS A 966 9.05 4.50 40.09
CA CYS A 966 8.61 3.66 41.21
C CYS A 966 9.51 3.88 42.45
N TYR A 967 9.46 5.08 43.05
CA TYR A 967 10.41 5.51 44.08
C TYR A 967 10.49 4.64 45.35
N ASN A 968 9.45 3.85 45.65
CA ASN A 968 9.41 2.99 46.83
C ASN A 968 9.90 1.55 46.57
N LEU A 969 10.20 1.21 45.30
CA LEU A 969 10.75 -0.09 44.94
C LEU A 969 12.18 -0.19 45.47
N LYS A 970 12.47 -1.23 46.28
CA LYS A 970 13.79 -1.37 46.92
C LYS A 970 14.71 -2.39 46.25
N LYS A 971 14.13 -3.45 45.67
CA LYS A 971 14.86 -4.58 45.10
C LYS A 971 14.10 -5.15 43.90
N LEU A 972 14.83 -5.65 42.90
CA LEU A 972 14.28 -6.47 41.81
C LEU A 972 14.29 -7.97 42.15
N PRO A 973 13.28 -8.74 41.71
CA PRO A 973 13.22 -10.18 41.95
C PRO A 973 14.31 -10.95 41.20
N ASP A 974 14.84 -12.01 41.83
CA ASP A 974 15.98 -12.76 41.29
C ASP A 974 15.59 -13.54 40.02
N SER A 975 14.32 -13.90 39.88
CA SER A 975 13.71 -14.56 38.72
C SER A 975 13.77 -13.76 37.41
N MET A 976 14.03 -12.46 37.43
CA MET A 976 14.13 -11.64 36.21
C MET A 976 15.22 -12.14 35.26
N VAL A 977 16.23 -12.85 35.76
CA VAL A 977 17.25 -13.52 34.93
C VAL A 977 16.65 -14.54 33.95
N ASN A 978 15.42 -15.01 34.18
CA ASN A 978 14.72 -15.95 33.29
C ASN A 978 14.03 -15.26 32.11
N MET A 979 13.97 -13.93 32.07
CA MET A 979 13.31 -13.14 31.04
C MET A 979 14.21 -12.98 29.81
N VAL A 980 14.45 -14.09 29.12
CA VAL A 980 15.44 -14.21 28.03
C VAL A 980 15.23 -13.30 26.81
N SER A 981 14.05 -12.70 26.66
CA SER A 981 13.73 -11.79 25.55
C SER A 981 13.79 -10.31 25.94
N LEU A 982 14.07 -10.00 27.22
CA LEU A 982 14.11 -8.63 27.73
C LEU A 982 15.24 -7.87 27.05
N LYS A 983 14.92 -6.69 26.51
CA LYS A 983 15.87 -5.82 25.82
C LYS A 983 16.08 -4.52 26.56
N ASP A 984 14.99 -3.96 27.10
CA ASP A 984 14.99 -2.66 27.77
C ASP A 984 14.36 -2.78 29.15
N LEU A 985 15.11 -2.40 30.17
CA LEU A 985 14.65 -2.30 31.55
C LEU A 985 14.88 -0.87 32.04
N PHE A 986 13.79 -0.15 32.29
CA PHE A 986 13.82 1.20 32.84
C PHE A 986 13.56 1.13 34.35
N VAL A 987 14.47 1.67 35.14
CA VAL A 987 14.40 1.69 36.61
C VAL A 987 14.86 3.04 37.12
N GLU A 988 14.54 3.35 38.38
CA GLU A 988 14.98 4.59 39.03
C GLU A 988 16.47 4.57 39.40
N GLU A 989 17.12 5.74 39.39
CA GLU A 989 18.57 5.89 39.65
C GLU A 989 19.01 5.45 41.05
N GLU A 990 18.11 5.45 42.01
CA GLU A 990 18.37 5.11 43.42
C GLU A 990 18.15 3.62 43.76
N LEU A 991 17.78 2.79 42.79
CA LEU A 991 17.50 1.36 43.02
C LEU A 991 18.79 0.58 43.34
N THR A 992 18.83 -0.06 44.52
CA THR A 992 19.98 -0.91 44.91
C THR A 992 19.82 -2.31 44.29
N LEU A 993 20.74 -2.66 43.40
CA LEU A 993 20.79 -3.98 42.77
C LEU A 993 21.81 -4.85 43.53
N ASP A 994 21.38 -6.04 43.97
CA ASP A 994 22.29 -7.01 44.61
C ASP A 994 23.45 -7.35 43.65
N GLU A 995 24.71 -7.34 44.16
CA GLU A 995 25.93 -7.65 43.39
C GLU A 995 25.83 -8.90 42.48
N PRO A 996 25.22 -10.04 42.89
CA PRO A 996 25.11 -11.21 42.00
C PRO A 996 24.05 -11.08 40.89
N LEU A 997 23.09 -10.16 41.01
CA LEU A 997 21.97 -9.99 40.06
C LEU A 997 22.32 -9.04 38.92
N LEU A 998 23.05 -7.95 39.23
CA LEU A 998 23.39 -6.89 38.28
C LEU A 998 24.18 -7.40 37.05
N PRO A 999 25.28 -8.18 37.17
CA PRO A 999 26.00 -8.68 36.01
C PRO A 999 25.13 -9.58 35.11
N ARG A 1000 24.18 -10.31 35.69
CA ARG A 1000 23.29 -11.21 34.95
C ARG A 1000 22.21 -10.45 34.17
N LEU A 1001 21.71 -9.35 34.73
CA LEU A 1001 20.75 -8.48 34.02
C LEU A 1001 21.42 -7.68 32.91
N CYS A 1002 22.62 -7.14 33.13
CA CYS A 1002 23.42 -6.47 32.08
C CYS A 1002 23.78 -7.39 30.90
N LEU A 1003 23.82 -8.71 31.12
CA LEU A 1003 24.06 -9.69 30.04
C LEU A 1003 22.85 -9.90 29.13
N ILE A 1004 21.64 -9.61 29.61
CA ILE A 1004 20.41 -9.90 28.88
C ILE A 1004 19.68 -8.64 28.41
N ALA A 1005 19.78 -7.50 29.11
CA ALA A 1005 19.05 -6.28 28.78
C ALA A 1005 19.86 -4.98 29.01
N THR A 1006 19.47 -3.92 28.29
CA THR A 1006 19.94 -2.54 28.52
C THR A 1006 19.25 -1.98 29.76
N LEU A 1007 20.04 -1.58 30.76
CA LEU A 1007 19.58 -0.89 31.95
C LEU A 1007 19.65 0.62 31.72
N CYS A 1008 18.50 1.28 31.68
CA CYS A 1008 18.39 2.72 31.50
C CYS A 1008 18.00 3.37 32.83
N GLY A 1009 18.84 4.29 33.33
CA GLY A 1009 18.56 5.07 34.53
C GLY A 1009 19.08 4.50 35.84
N ALA A 1010 20.11 3.64 35.88
CA ALA A 1010 20.76 3.20 37.12
C ALA A 1010 22.18 3.81 37.25
N CYS A 1011 22.48 4.48 38.37
CA CYS A 1011 23.85 4.90 38.68
C CYS A 1011 24.64 3.72 39.29
N PHE A 1012 25.73 3.33 38.63
CA PHE A 1012 26.70 2.37 39.18
C PHE A 1012 27.42 3.02 40.38
N LYS A 1013 27.25 2.46 41.58
CA LYS A 1013 28.18 2.67 42.70
C LYS A 1013 29.08 1.48 42.87
#